data_AF-A0A971GQR6-F1
#
_entry.id   AF-A0A971GQR6-F1
#
_cell.length_a   1.000
_cell.length_b   1.000
_cell.length_c   1.000
_cell.angle_alpha   90.00
_cell.angle_beta   90.00
_cell.angle_gamma   90.00
#
_symmetry.space_group_name_H-M   'P 1'
#
loop_
_entity.id
_entity.type
_entity.pdbx_description
1 polymer ?
#
loop_
_entity_poly.entity_id
_entity_poly.type
_entity_poly.pdbx_seq_one_letter_code
_entity_poly.pdbx_strand_id
1 'polypeptide(L)'
;MNNSVLKGTGYVLVHVPGMLMHHGTTQTTERSVNPDSDYLKELPGHIRSYEDCLAYPPNQTYIGNLSIEALSAIEEPWFDKKVETPSRFGPFGEVMPEDEFAVLMQICDAFDLVHLDRGFVRNVKPKLEAHPLITASMHALIKEGQDSELIRKQVEREHAQPIIVGDQLVGYVKRAHDVDVNLSAHVIFENLVSKASEVLTILHLLKQSGLDPADVDYVIDCSEEACGDMNQRGGGNFAKAAAEIAGLLNATGSDTRAFCAGPAHAVVEAASLVKSGAFKNVIVAGGGCTAKLGMNGKDHVRKGLPILEDCLGGFAALISENDGINPEINLDIIGRHTVGTGSSPQAVIESLVTNPLTAAGMKITDVDKYSPEMQNPDITKPAGAGDVPEANYKMIAALGVKLGQLERAELPAFVKKHGLRGFAPTQGHIPSGVPYLGFARESMLAGRTENAMIIGKGSLFLGRMTNQFDGISFFMQKNTRKESPSAVAAPALITDLPVIGVAVPDSESGTEMIRSAVDSARKKGYQAFLIEGDDCLDRMEEMLKSGEIDAAVAAHYAFPVGVATVGRIQTPALGREMFLATTTGTSATDRTEAMVRNAIAGIIAAKTCGIAEPTVGIANVEGGRQCGRILQTLSEKGYSIRFAESERADGGVLMRGNDLLRGSADVMVMDTLTGNLMMKMLSAFTTGGGIESVGYGYGPGIGERYDKRILIVSRASGAAVIANAVDYAAQTVKGDLLTIARQEFIKANKAGLQTLIDEVKQRSQKAAVPKTAAPPKETCTEEIHGIEVTELDEAVEALWSEGIYAESGMGCTGPVLMLNHARIEQATRILRDQGYVR
;
A
#
# COMPACT_ATOMS: atom_id res chain seq x y z
N MET A 1 -7.48 3.38 -11.58
CA MET A 1 -6.49 3.32 -10.49
C MET A 1 -6.99 4.17 -9.35
N ASN A 2 -7.05 3.60 -8.14
CA ASN A 2 -7.43 4.36 -6.94
C ASN A 2 -6.28 5.29 -6.53
N ASN A 3 -6.60 6.45 -5.96
CA ASN A 3 -5.58 7.35 -5.41
C ASN A 3 -4.92 6.69 -4.19
N SER A 4 -3.62 6.86 -4.04
CA SER A 4 -2.88 6.45 -2.83
C SER A 4 -3.38 7.20 -1.61
N VAL A 5 -3.20 6.64 -0.42
CA VAL A 5 -3.69 7.23 0.85
C VAL A 5 -2.57 7.53 1.83
N LEU A 6 -2.79 8.54 2.66
CA LEU A 6 -1.93 8.82 3.82
C LEU A 6 -2.39 7.96 5.02
N LYS A 7 -1.68 6.87 5.29
CA LYS A 7 -2.07 5.89 6.31
C LYS A 7 -1.55 6.22 7.71
N GLY A 8 -0.45 6.96 7.82
CA GLY A 8 0.12 7.37 9.10
C GLY A 8 1.19 8.44 8.93
N THR A 9 1.55 9.09 10.03
CA THR A 9 2.61 10.11 10.11
C THR A 9 3.36 9.97 11.42
N GLY A 10 4.67 10.21 11.42
CA GLY A 10 5.50 10.36 12.62
C GLY A 10 6.22 11.71 12.63
N TYR A 11 6.36 12.30 13.82
CA TYR A 11 6.98 13.61 14.05
C TYR A 11 7.89 13.54 15.27
N VAL A 12 9.14 14.00 15.14
CA VAL A 12 10.08 14.07 16.27
C VAL A 12 10.71 15.44 16.37
N LEU A 13 10.99 15.85 17.61
CA LEU A 13 11.88 16.95 17.93
C LEU A 13 12.99 16.39 18.81
N VAL A 14 14.24 16.70 18.49
CA VAL A 14 15.37 16.39 19.37
C VAL A 14 15.92 17.71 19.87
N HIS A 15 15.79 17.98 21.16
CA HIS A 15 16.34 19.18 21.77
C HIS A 15 17.85 19.04 21.91
N VAL A 16 18.62 19.86 21.16
CA VAL A 16 20.07 19.72 21.00
C VAL A 16 20.82 21.06 21.20
N PRO A 17 20.75 21.64 22.42
CA PRO A 17 21.38 22.93 22.69
C PRO A 17 22.90 22.91 22.50
N GLY A 18 23.60 21.83 22.84
CA GLY A 18 25.04 21.68 22.60
C GLY A 18 25.35 21.67 21.10
N MET A 19 24.60 20.90 20.31
CA MET A 19 24.76 20.89 18.86
C MET A 19 24.51 22.26 18.24
N LEU A 20 23.50 23.00 18.69
CA LEU A 20 23.25 24.37 18.24
C LEU A 20 24.45 25.27 18.47
N MET A 21 25.01 25.25 19.68
CA MET A 21 26.13 26.10 20.08
C MET A 21 27.40 25.85 19.25
N HIS A 22 27.63 24.60 18.85
CA HIS A 22 28.90 24.15 18.31
C HIS A 22 28.87 23.74 16.82
N HIS A 23 27.69 23.48 16.26
CA HIS A 23 27.53 22.91 14.90
C HIS A 23 26.54 23.67 14.01
N GLY A 24 25.72 24.58 14.56
CA GLY A 24 24.87 25.46 13.75
C GLY A 24 25.69 26.35 12.81
N THR A 25 25.29 26.47 11.54
CA THR A 25 26.07 27.22 10.53
C THR A 25 26.29 28.69 10.93
N THR A 26 25.30 29.32 11.56
CA THR A 26 25.43 30.70 12.05
C THR A 26 26.51 30.80 13.13
N GLN A 27 26.55 29.85 14.06
CA GLN A 27 27.47 29.80 15.20
C GLN A 27 28.88 29.45 14.74
N THR A 28 29.04 28.44 13.87
CA THR A 28 30.34 28.02 13.35
C THR A 28 30.96 29.07 12.43
N THR A 29 30.15 29.72 11.58
CA THR A 29 30.60 30.82 10.73
C THR A 29 31.01 32.03 11.58
N GLU A 30 30.20 32.45 12.55
CA GLU A 30 30.56 33.56 13.42
C GLU A 30 31.83 33.26 14.21
N ARG A 31 31.98 32.04 14.74
CA ARG A 31 33.19 31.65 15.49
C ARG A 31 34.45 31.69 14.62
N SER A 32 34.31 31.37 13.34
CA SER A 32 35.41 31.39 12.37
C SER A 32 35.79 32.81 11.95
N VAL A 33 34.81 33.71 11.79
CA VAL A 33 35.02 35.07 11.27
C VAL A 33 35.25 36.09 12.38
N ASN A 34 34.60 35.93 13.54
CA ASN A 34 34.60 36.85 14.67
C ASN A 34 34.44 36.08 16.01
N PRO A 35 35.49 35.36 16.46
CA PRO A 35 35.42 34.49 17.64
C PRO A 35 35.04 35.21 18.93
N ASP A 36 35.35 36.51 19.05
CA ASP A 36 35.06 37.34 20.22
C ASP A 36 33.76 38.15 20.07
N SER A 37 32.88 37.80 19.13
CA SER A 37 31.62 38.51 18.92
C SER A 37 30.75 38.55 20.18
N ASP A 38 30.04 39.68 20.37
CA ASP A 38 29.08 39.83 21.47
C ASP A 38 27.97 38.77 21.38
N TYR A 39 27.57 38.42 20.15
CA TYR A 39 26.62 37.34 19.90
C TYR A 39 27.05 36.01 20.55
N LEU A 40 28.28 35.54 20.29
CA LEU A 40 28.74 34.26 20.83
C LEU A 40 28.89 34.28 22.36
N LYS A 41 29.21 35.44 22.94
CA LYS A 41 29.32 35.63 24.40
C LYS A 41 27.96 35.60 25.08
N GLU A 42 26.95 36.21 24.48
CA GLU A 42 25.60 36.27 25.03
C GLU A 42 24.80 34.98 24.78
N LEU A 43 25.02 34.31 23.63
CA LEU A 43 24.27 33.14 23.19
C LEU A 43 24.00 32.07 24.27
N PRO A 44 24.96 31.66 25.13
CA PRO A 44 24.69 30.69 26.20
C PRO A 44 23.55 31.10 27.15
N GLY A 45 23.36 32.40 27.39
CA GLY A 45 22.29 32.94 28.23
C GLY A 45 20.90 32.89 27.59
N HIS A 46 20.81 32.53 26.31
CA HIS A 46 19.56 32.45 25.55
C HIS A 46 19.16 31.00 25.23
N ILE A 47 19.95 30.02 25.66
CA ILE A 47 19.65 28.60 25.46
C ILE A 47 18.58 28.14 26.45
N ARG A 48 17.63 27.34 25.96
CA ARG A 48 16.54 26.81 26.78
C ARG A 48 16.94 25.53 27.50
N SER A 49 16.32 25.27 28.65
CA SER A 49 16.37 23.96 29.28
C SER A 49 15.53 22.94 28.50
N TYR A 50 15.76 21.65 28.72
CA TYR A 50 14.90 20.61 28.14
C TYR A 50 13.45 20.77 28.61
N GLU A 51 13.24 21.15 29.87
CA GLU A 51 11.93 21.38 30.45
C GLU A 51 11.19 22.56 29.78
N ASP A 52 11.90 23.64 29.48
CA ASP A 52 11.32 24.79 28.75
C ASP A 52 11.00 24.45 27.30
N CYS A 53 11.90 23.72 26.62
CA CYS A 53 11.68 23.22 25.28
C CYS A 53 10.47 22.27 25.22
N LEU A 54 10.36 21.38 26.21
CA LEU A 54 9.27 20.42 26.32
C LEU A 54 7.94 21.10 26.61
N ALA A 55 7.92 22.10 27.50
CA ALA A 55 6.70 22.84 27.86
C ALA A 55 6.25 23.86 26.81
N TYR A 56 7.05 24.09 25.76
CA TYR A 56 6.75 25.08 24.73
C TYR A 56 5.53 24.68 23.88
N PRO A 57 4.45 25.50 23.81
CA PRO A 57 3.20 25.09 23.16
C PRO A 57 3.34 24.66 21.68
N PRO A 58 4.14 25.31 20.83
CA PRO A 58 4.38 24.83 19.46
C PRO A 58 5.04 23.45 19.40
N ASN A 59 5.95 23.12 20.32
CA ASN A 59 6.59 21.80 20.35
C ASN A 59 5.60 20.71 20.77
N GLN A 60 4.75 20.98 21.77
CA GLN A 60 3.67 20.07 22.16
C GLN A 60 2.61 19.93 21.06
N THR A 61 2.38 20.98 20.28
CA THR A 61 1.55 20.91 19.06
C THR A 61 2.21 20.00 18.04
N TYR A 62 3.50 20.18 17.75
CA TYR A 62 4.22 19.40 16.73
C TYR A 62 4.12 17.87 16.92
N ILE A 63 4.20 17.39 18.17
CA ILE A 63 4.06 15.96 18.49
C ILE A 63 2.60 15.50 18.73
N GLY A 64 1.64 16.40 18.58
CA GLY A 64 0.19 16.11 18.61
C GLY A 64 -0.49 16.20 19.98
N ASN A 65 0.20 16.66 21.03
CA ASN A 65 -0.40 16.80 22.38
C ASN A 65 -1.36 18.00 22.48
N LEU A 66 -1.15 19.02 21.64
CA LEU A 66 -2.06 20.14 21.47
C LEU A 66 -2.58 20.18 20.03
N SER A 67 -3.87 20.51 19.86
CA SER A 67 -4.39 20.79 18.52
C SER A 67 -3.95 22.18 18.05
N ILE A 68 -3.96 22.41 16.73
CA ILE A 68 -3.64 23.71 16.14
C ILE A 68 -4.63 24.78 16.62
N GLU A 69 -5.91 24.41 16.83
CA GLU A 69 -6.93 25.32 17.38
C GLU A 69 -6.64 25.68 18.83
N ALA A 70 -6.21 24.71 19.65
CA ALA A 70 -5.82 24.96 21.03
C ALA A 70 -4.61 25.89 21.10
N LEU A 71 -3.59 25.68 20.26
CA LEU A 71 -2.46 26.60 20.12
C LEU A 71 -2.92 27.99 19.69
N SER A 72 -3.85 28.06 18.73
CA SER A 72 -4.39 29.34 18.22
C SER A 72 -5.18 30.14 19.26
N ALA A 73 -5.66 29.49 20.32
CA ALA A 73 -6.34 30.13 21.44
C ALA A 73 -5.36 30.73 22.47
N ILE A 74 -4.08 30.34 22.44
CA ILE A 74 -3.03 30.91 23.28
C ILE A 74 -2.54 32.21 22.62
N GLU A 75 -2.57 33.30 23.38
CA GLU A 75 -2.08 34.61 22.91
C GLU A 75 -0.59 34.55 22.57
N GLU A 76 -0.23 35.08 21.40
CA GLU A 76 1.16 35.24 20.97
C GLU A 76 1.84 36.44 21.64
N PRO A 77 3.17 36.43 21.82
CA PRO A 77 4.09 35.34 21.47
C PRO A 77 4.01 34.17 22.46
N TRP A 78 4.49 32.98 22.05
CA TRP A 78 4.42 31.78 22.90
C TRP A 78 5.71 31.46 23.65
N PHE A 79 6.83 32.10 23.32
CA PHE A 79 8.15 31.76 23.88
C PHE A 79 8.23 31.89 25.41
N ASP A 80 7.33 32.66 26.02
CA ASP A 80 7.20 32.85 27.47
C ASP A 80 6.03 32.07 28.09
N LYS A 81 5.32 31.27 27.28
CA LYS A 81 4.17 30.45 27.70
C LYS A 81 4.60 29.00 27.90
N LYS A 82 3.89 28.30 28.77
CA LYS A 82 4.12 26.88 29.08
C LYS A 82 2.80 26.12 29.09
N VAL A 83 2.83 24.92 28.53
CA VAL A 83 1.76 23.93 28.73
C VAL A 83 1.83 23.43 30.17
N GLU A 84 0.69 23.35 30.85
CA GLU A 84 0.64 22.98 32.29
C GLU A 84 1.14 21.56 32.55
N THR A 85 0.78 20.62 31.68
CA THR A 85 1.14 19.19 31.80
C THR A 85 1.83 18.71 30.51
N PRO A 86 3.07 19.13 30.26
CA PRO A 86 3.77 18.76 29.03
C PRO A 86 4.21 17.29 29.09
N SER A 87 4.23 16.63 27.94
CA SER A 87 4.65 15.22 27.83
C SER A 87 5.74 15.07 26.78
N ARG A 88 6.72 14.20 27.06
CA ARG A 88 7.76 13.79 26.11
C ARG A 88 7.15 13.15 24.87
N PHE A 89 6.14 12.31 25.06
CA PHE A 89 5.48 11.56 24.01
C PHE A 89 4.12 12.17 23.68
N GLY A 90 3.74 12.12 22.41
CA GLY A 90 2.43 12.50 21.92
C GLY A 90 1.93 11.57 20.82
N PRO A 91 0.70 11.78 20.33
CA PRO A 91 0.08 10.95 19.29
C PRO A 91 0.92 10.79 18.03
N PHE A 92 1.73 11.79 17.68
CA PHE A 92 2.57 11.75 16.48
C PHE A 92 4.06 11.54 16.76
N GLY A 93 4.53 11.59 18.00
CA GLY A 93 5.90 11.13 18.31
C GLY A 93 6.47 11.69 19.59
N GLU A 94 7.68 12.26 19.56
CA GLU A 94 8.37 12.65 20.80
C GLU A 94 9.23 13.91 20.73
N VAL A 95 9.52 14.47 21.91
CA VAL A 95 10.60 15.43 22.16
C VAL A 95 11.76 14.71 22.89
N MET A 96 12.78 14.25 22.17
CA MET A 96 13.92 13.51 22.71
C MET A 96 15.00 14.46 23.27
N PRO A 97 15.61 14.15 24.43
CA PRO A 97 16.73 14.92 24.97
C PRO A 97 18.08 14.63 24.27
N GLU A 98 18.98 15.61 24.30
CA GLU A 98 20.29 15.58 23.62
C GLU A 98 21.18 14.40 24.03
N ASP A 99 21.16 14.03 25.31
CA ASP A 99 22.03 12.98 25.85
C ASP A 99 21.66 11.60 25.26
N GLU A 100 20.38 11.29 25.24
CA GLU A 100 19.85 10.08 24.61
C GLU A 100 20.15 10.04 23.11
N PHE A 101 20.00 11.18 22.44
CA PHE A 101 20.25 11.30 21.01
C PHE A 101 21.73 11.07 20.63
N ALA A 102 22.68 11.52 21.47
CA ALA A 102 24.10 11.24 21.25
C ALA A 102 24.41 9.74 21.21
N VAL A 103 23.72 8.92 22.03
CA VAL A 103 23.83 7.45 21.99
C VAL A 103 23.11 6.87 20.77
N LEU A 104 21.97 7.44 20.37
CA LEU A 104 21.28 7.04 19.14
C LEU A 104 22.13 7.27 17.89
N MET A 105 22.93 8.34 17.84
CA MET A 105 23.92 8.55 16.78
C MET A 105 24.96 7.42 16.72
N GLN A 106 25.40 6.91 17.88
CA GLN A 106 26.31 5.75 17.92
C GLN A 106 25.63 4.47 17.41
N ILE A 107 24.35 4.26 17.71
CA ILE A 107 23.57 3.13 17.19
C ILE A 107 23.47 3.20 15.65
N CYS A 108 23.34 4.40 15.10
CA CYS A 108 23.18 4.60 13.66
C CYS A 108 24.50 4.56 12.86
N ASP A 109 25.63 4.48 13.55
CA ASP A 109 26.97 4.50 12.96
C ASP A 109 27.45 3.09 12.58
N ALA A 110 27.30 2.76 11.30
CA ALA A 110 27.73 1.49 10.72
C ALA A 110 29.26 1.38 10.52
N PHE A 111 29.99 2.50 10.62
CA PHE A 111 31.41 2.58 10.21
C PHE A 111 32.38 2.81 11.38
N ASP A 112 31.89 2.74 12.62
CA ASP A 112 32.71 2.96 13.83
C ASP A 112 33.47 4.30 13.78
N LEU A 113 32.69 5.37 13.56
CA LEU A 113 33.13 6.76 13.52
C LEU A 113 32.71 7.54 14.78
N VAL A 114 31.65 7.10 15.47
CA VAL A 114 31.13 7.72 16.70
C VAL A 114 31.71 7.03 17.93
N HIS A 115 32.49 7.78 18.69
CA HIS A 115 33.05 7.31 19.96
C HIS A 115 32.63 8.23 21.10
N LEU A 116 32.03 7.63 22.13
CA LEU A 116 31.49 8.32 23.29
C LEU A 116 32.30 7.99 24.55
N ASP A 117 32.23 8.85 25.55
CA ASP A 117 32.85 8.67 26.85
C ASP A 117 32.21 7.50 27.60
N ARG A 118 33.04 6.65 28.22
CA ARG A 118 32.58 5.46 28.95
C ARG A 118 31.65 5.80 30.11
N GLY A 119 31.96 6.86 30.85
CA GLY A 119 31.12 7.33 31.95
C GLY A 119 29.78 7.84 31.44
N PHE A 120 29.80 8.60 30.34
CA PHE A 120 28.59 9.09 29.68
C PHE A 120 27.70 7.94 29.20
N VAL A 121 28.23 6.97 28.44
CA VAL A 121 27.44 5.84 27.94
C VAL A 121 26.85 5.03 29.09
N ARG A 122 27.63 4.75 30.14
CA ARG A 122 27.13 4.01 31.32
C ARG A 122 25.92 4.69 31.96
N ASN A 123 25.89 6.03 31.95
CA ASN A 123 24.80 6.81 32.55
C ASN A 123 23.56 6.90 31.65
N VAL A 124 23.74 6.95 30.33
CA VAL A 124 22.64 7.17 29.36
C VAL A 124 22.07 5.86 28.83
N LYS A 125 22.87 4.80 28.71
CA LYS A 125 22.44 3.49 28.19
C LYS A 125 21.15 2.96 28.86
N PRO A 126 20.99 3.01 30.20
CA PRO A 126 19.74 2.56 30.84
C PRO A 126 18.49 3.37 30.41
N LYS A 127 18.65 4.64 30.04
CA LYS A 127 17.54 5.48 29.54
C LYS A 127 17.08 5.00 28.16
N LEU A 128 18.03 4.70 27.27
CA LEU A 128 17.76 4.14 25.94
C LEU A 128 17.18 2.73 26.03
N GLU A 129 17.64 1.91 26.97
CA GLU A 129 17.07 0.58 27.25
C GLU A 129 15.63 0.65 27.75
N ALA A 130 15.25 1.71 28.46
CA ALA A 130 13.87 1.96 28.87
C ALA A 130 13.01 2.61 27.76
N HIS A 131 13.61 3.04 26.65
CA HIS A 131 12.89 3.73 25.60
C HIS A 131 12.02 2.75 24.80
N PRO A 132 10.71 3.02 24.62
CA PRO A 132 9.76 2.03 24.10
C PRO A 132 9.96 1.62 22.64
N LEU A 133 10.80 2.35 21.90
CA LEU A 133 11.07 2.11 20.48
C LEU A 133 12.46 1.54 20.19
N ILE A 134 13.35 1.53 21.17
CA ILE A 134 14.70 1.00 20.96
C ILE A 134 14.64 -0.51 21.16
N THR A 135 14.99 -1.25 20.12
CA THR A 135 14.86 -2.72 20.10
C THR A 135 16.08 -3.40 20.71
N ALA A 136 15.96 -4.70 20.99
CA ALA A 136 17.09 -5.51 21.43
C ALA A 136 18.26 -5.51 20.44
N SER A 137 17.98 -5.46 19.12
CA SER A 137 19.02 -5.36 18.10
C SER A 137 19.73 -4.00 18.14
N MET A 138 19.01 -2.91 18.40
CA MET A 138 19.61 -1.59 18.60
C MET A 138 20.44 -1.50 19.88
N HIS A 139 20.01 -2.12 20.98
CA HIS A 139 20.80 -2.16 22.22
C HIS A 139 22.16 -2.84 22.02
N ALA A 140 22.22 -3.87 21.16
CA ALA A 140 23.45 -4.57 20.85
C ALA A 140 24.49 -3.70 20.10
N LEU A 141 24.05 -2.58 19.51
CA LEU A 141 24.92 -1.63 18.81
C LEU A 141 25.54 -0.57 19.75
N ILE A 142 25.09 -0.47 21.00
CA ILE A 142 25.63 0.47 22.00
C ILE A 142 26.98 -0.04 22.50
N LYS A 143 28.04 0.74 22.28
CA LYS A 143 29.42 0.40 22.66
C LYS A 143 29.73 0.87 24.08
N GLU A 144 30.70 0.25 24.76
CA GLU A 144 31.03 0.61 26.16
C GLU A 144 31.61 2.03 26.34
N GLY A 145 32.08 2.66 25.27
CA GLY A 145 32.72 3.98 25.31
C GLY A 145 34.22 3.95 25.65
N GLN A 146 34.86 5.11 25.52
CA GLN A 146 36.29 5.32 25.61
C GLN A 146 36.68 6.17 26.82
N ASP A 147 37.98 6.26 27.10
CA ASP A 147 38.52 7.13 28.14
C ASP A 147 38.43 8.61 27.75
N SER A 148 38.08 9.48 28.69
CA SER A 148 37.90 10.92 28.44
C SER A 148 39.20 11.61 27.96
N GLU A 149 40.37 11.11 28.36
CA GLU A 149 41.66 11.63 27.88
C GLU A 149 41.87 11.32 26.40
N LEU A 150 41.46 10.12 25.95
CA LEU A 150 41.51 9.75 24.54
C LEU A 150 40.56 10.62 23.72
N ILE A 151 39.34 10.88 24.21
CA ILE A 151 38.37 11.76 23.55
C ILE A 151 38.95 13.17 23.36
N ARG A 152 39.51 13.77 24.42
CA ARG A 152 40.17 15.08 24.31
C ARG A 152 41.30 15.08 23.29
N LYS A 153 42.15 14.05 23.32
CA LYS A 153 43.26 13.90 22.36
C LYS A 153 42.76 13.87 20.91
N GLN A 154 41.68 13.13 20.63
CA GLN A 154 41.13 12.98 19.27
C GLN A 154 40.58 14.30 18.73
N VAL A 155 39.89 15.08 19.57
CA VAL A 155 39.37 16.40 19.19
C VAL A 155 40.50 17.41 19.00
N GLU A 156 41.43 17.50 19.96
CA GLU A 156 42.47 18.54 19.97
C GLU A 156 43.60 18.29 18.96
N ARG A 157 43.94 17.02 18.70
CA ARG A 157 45.14 16.64 17.93
C ARG A 157 44.85 15.94 16.61
N GLU A 158 43.73 15.22 16.51
CA GLU A 158 43.39 14.40 15.33
C GLU A 158 42.26 15.00 14.49
N HIS A 159 41.85 16.24 14.80
CA HIS A 159 40.81 16.99 14.08
C HIS A 159 39.46 16.27 14.00
N ALA A 160 39.13 15.45 15.02
CA ALA A 160 37.80 14.88 15.15
C ALA A 160 36.76 15.94 15.51
N GLN A 161 35.53 15.77 15.05
CA GLN A 161 34.43 16.68 15.36
C GLN A 161 33.91 16.35 16.76
N PRO A 162 33.91 17.28 17.73
CA PRO A 162 33.45 17.00 19.09
C PRO A 162 31.95 16.73 19.15
N ILE A 163 31.51 15.87 20.08
CA ILE A 163 30.12 15.71 20.50
C ILE A 163 30.02 16.34 21.89
N ILE A 164 29.24 17.42 22.00
CA ILE A 164 29.08 18.19 23.24
C ILE A 164 27.62 18.13 23.66
N VAL A 165 27.38 17.73 24.91
CA VAL A 165 26.04 17.72 25.52
C VAL A 165 26.08 18.66 26.71
N GLY A 166 25.27 19.72 26.66
CA GLY A 166 25.41 20.86 27.57
C GLY A 166 26.79 21.52 27.42
N ASP A 167 27.60 21.49 28.48
CA ASP A 167 28.98 22.00 28.51
C ASP A 167 30.04 20.88 28.49
N GLN A 168 29.62 19.63 28.39
CA GLN A 168 30.49 18.46 28.52
C GLN A 168 30.89 17.91 27.16
N LEU A 169 32.20 17.73 26.94
CA LEU A 169 32.71 16.93 25.82
C LEU A 169 32.46 15.45 26.11
N VAL A 170 31.44 14.87 25.47
CA VAL A 170 31.00 13.50 25.73
C VAL A 170 31.43 12.50 24.66
N GLY A 171 32.05 12.97 23.57
CA GLY A 171 32.51 12.10 22.51
C GLY A 171 33.06 12.86 21.30
N TYR A 172 33.28 12.14 20.22
CA TYR A 172 33.70 12.71 18.94
C TYR A 172 33.23 11.86 17.76
N VAL A 173 33.19 12.49 16.59
CA VAL A 173 33.03 11.86 15.28
C VAL A 173 34.35 11.96 14.51
N LYS A 174 34.85 10.82 14.06
CA LYS A 174 36.06 10.71 13.24
C LYS A 174 35.76 11.08 11.78
N ARG A 175 36.75 11.59 11.06
CA ARG A 175 36.69 11.70 9.59
C ARG A 175 36.64 10.31 8.94
N ALA A 176 35.78 10.12 7.95
CA ALA A 176 35.70 8.87 7.21
C ALA A 176 36.78 8.75 6.13
N HIS A 177 37.46 9.85 5.79
CA HIS A 177 38.59 9.86 4.85
C HIS A 177 39.56 11.00 5.17
N ASP A 178 40.86 10.82 4.86
CA ASP A 178 41.90 11.77 5.25
C ASP A 178 41.91 13.06 4.41
N VAL A 179 41.49 12.99 3.15
CA VAL A 179 41.55 14.12 2.21
C VAL A 179 40.21 14.48 1.56
N ASP A 180 39.18 13.67 1.75
CA ASP A 180 37.87 13.96 1.15
C ASP A 180 37.11 14.92 2.03
N VAL A 181 36.85 16.13 1.53
CA VAL A 181 36.11 17.14 2.26
C VAL A 181 34.66 16.72 2.55
N ASN A 182 34.06 15.89 1.69
CA ASN A 182 32.69 15.38 1.87
C ASN A 182 32.63 14.22 2.88
N LEU A 183 33.79 13.67 3.25
CA LEU A 183 33.92 12.65 4.31
C LEU A 183 34.74 13.19 5.50
N SER A 184 34.81 14.51 5.64
CA SER A 184 35.40 15.17 6.80
C SER A 184 34.59 14.89 8.06
N ALA A 185 35.22 15.03 9.23
CA ALA A 185 34.55 14.79 10.52
C ALA A 185 33.29 15.64 10.71
N HIS A 186 33.31 16.89 10.22
CA HIS A 186 32.15 17.78 10.24
C HIS A 186 31.00 17.23 9.40
N VAL A 187 31.23 16.90 8.11
CA VAL A 187 30.17 16.40 7.23
C VAL A 187 29.64 15.05 7.70
N ILE A 188 30.50 14.16 8.20
CA ILE A 188 30.06 12.90 8.78
C ILE A 188 29.19 13.12 10.03
N PHE A 189 29.53 14.10 10.88
CA PHE A 189 28.68 14.46 12.01
C PHE A 189 27.28 14.89 11.55
N GLU A 190 27.18 15.78 10.55
CA GLU A 190 25.88 16.24 10.03
C GLU A 190 25.07 15.08 9.43
N ASN A 191 25.72 14.22 8.64
CA ASN A 191 25.09 13.03 8.06
C ASN A 191 24.55 12.08 9.15
N LEU A 192 25.32 11.83 10.21
CA LEU A 192 24.89 10.96 11.30
C LEU A 192 23.74 11.57 12.11
N VAL A 193 23.74 12.89 12.31
CA VAL A 193 22.62 13.60 12.95
C VAL A 193 21.34 13.46 12.12
N SER A 194 21.42 13.68 10.81
CA SER A 194 20.27 13.50 9.91
C SER A 194 19.76 12.07 9.94
N LYS A 195 20.66 11.09 9.72
CA LYS A 195 20.33 9.66 9.77
C LYS A 195 19.67 9.26 11.10
N ALA A 196 20.25 9.65 12.24
CA ALA A 196 19.76 9.23 13.56
C ALA A 196 18.37 9.81 13.87
N SER A 197 18.14 11.08 13.52
CA SER A 197 16.82 11.71 13.70
C SER A 197 15.79 11.16 12.72
N GLU A 198 16.18 10.82 11.49
CA GLU A 198 15.31 10.13 10.53
C GLU A 198 14.91 8.73 11.01
N VAL A 199 15.85 7.93 11.51
CA VAL A 199 15.59 6.61 12.12
C VAL A 199 14.57 6.74 13.24
N LEU A 200 14.75 7.68 14.16
CA LEU A 200 13.81 7.90 15.26
C LEU A 200 12.40 8.20 14.74
N THR A 201 12.32 9.02 13.70
CA THR A 201 11.05 9.41 13.07
C THR A 201 10.34 8.21 12.44
N ILE A 202 11.08 7.36 11.71
CA ILE A 202 10.54 6.14 11.10
C ILE A 202 10.02 5.19 12.19
N LEU A 203 10.73 5.02 13.30
CA LEU A 203 10.28 4.17 14.41
C LEU A 203 8.94 4.66 15.01
N HIS A 204 8.77 5.97 15.16
CA HIS A 204 7.49 6.55 15.60
C HIS A 204 6.38 6.33 14.57
N LEU A 205 6.66 6.53 13.28
CA LEU A 205 5.71 6.26 12.20
C LEU A 205 5.24 4.79 12.22
N LEU A 206 6.16 3.83 12.35
CA LEU A 206 5.85 2.40 12.42
C LEU A 206 4.94 2.09 13.62
N LYS A 207 5.27 2.60 14.80
CA LYS A 207 4.44 2.45 16.01
C LYS A 207 3.04 3.02 15.82
N GLN A 208 2.91 4.19 15.21
CA GLN A 208 1.64 4.90 15.07
C GLN A 208 0.75 4.34 13.97
N SER A 209 1.36 3.86 12.88
CA SER A 209 0.64 3.20 11.79
C SER A 209 0.28 1.75 12.10
N GLY A 210 1.01 1.10 13.02
CA GLY A 210 0.88 -0.33 13.30
C GLY A 210 1.34 -1.21 12.12
N LEU A 211 2.10 -0.65 11.18
CA LEU A 211 2.63 -1.37 10.03
C LEU A 211 3.79 -2.27 10.47
N ASP A 212 3.81 -3.51 9.99
CA ASP A 212 4.97 -4.38 10.15
C ASP A 212 6.15 -3.78 9.35
N PRO A 213 7.34 -3.58 9.94
CA PRO A 213 8.53 -3.15 9.23
C PRO A 213 8.83 -3.93 7.94
N ALA A 214 8.48 -5.23 7.90
CA ALA A 214 8.67 -6.09 6.73
C ALA A 214 7.69 -5.79 5.58
N ASP A 215 6.59 -5.08 5.83
CA ASP A 215 5.60 -4.69 4.82
C ASP A 215 5.95 -3.38 4.10
N VAL A 216 7.06 -2.73 4.46
CA VAL A 216 7.53 -1.52 3.75
C VAL A 216 8.33 -1.93 2.52
N ASP A 217 7.92 -1.44 1.35
CA ASP A 217 8.57 -1.77 0.07
C ASP A 217 9.60 -0.72 -0.36
N TYR A 218 9.37 0.55 0.00
CA TYR A 218 10.20 1.67 -0.46
C TYR A 218 10.30 2.78 0.59
N VAL A 219 11.46 3.42 0.67
CA VAL A 219 11.70 4.61 1.49
C VAL A 219 12.20 5.76 0.61
N ILE A 220 11.63 6.94 0.77
CA ILE A 220 12.09 8.19 0.19
C ILE A 220 12.56 9.11 1.32
N ASP A 221 13.86 9.38 1.41
CA ASP A 221 14.35 10.45 2.28
C ASP A 221 14.19 11.79 1.57
N CYS A 222 13.73 12.80 2.29
CA CYS A 222 13.51 14.17 1.81
C CYS A 222 14.09 15.24 2.74
N SER A 223 15.04 14.85 3.60
CA SER A 223 15.86 15.78 4.38
C SER A 223 16.64 16.77 3.48
N GLU A 224 17.23 17.81 4.08
CA GLU A 224 18.07 18.76 3.33
C GLU A 224 19.52 18.31 3.17
N GLU A 225 19.93 17.22 3.83
CA GLU A 225 21.31 16.77 3.84
C GLU A 225 21.65 15.93 2.62
N ALA A 226 22.86 16.07 2.08
CA ALA A 226 23.33 15.29 0.94
C ALA A 226 24.61 14.54 1.33
N CYS A 227 24.54 13.21 1.38
CA CYS A 227 25.71 12.38 1.68
C CYS A 227 26.34 11.84 0.38
N GLY A 228 27.66 11.62 0.41
CA GLY A 228 28.42 11.16 -0.75
C GLY A 228 29.90 11.48 -0.58
N ASP A 229 30.71 10.97 -1.51
CA ASP A 229 32.14 11.21 -1.53
C ASP A 229 32.52 12.30 -2.56
N MET A 230 33.81 12.52 -2.74
CA MET A 230 34.35 13.46 -3.73
C MET A 230 33.98 13.12 -5.17
N ASN A 231 33.67 11.85 -5.49
CA ASN A 231 33.31 11.40 -6.83
C ASN A 231 31.82 11.63 -7.12
N GLN A 232 30.96 11.48 -6.11
CA GLN A 232 29.53 11.65 -6.24
C GLN A 232 28.91 12.28 -4.99
N ARG A 233 29.01 13.62 -4.90
CA ARG A 233 28.41 14.42 -3.84
C ARG A 233 26.88 14.31 -3.92
N GLY A 234 26.24 13.85 -2.85
CA GLY A 234 24.80 13.59 -2.83
C GLY A 234 24.36 12.29 -3.51
N GLY A 235 25.29 11.39 -3.86
CA GLY A 235 24.99 10.06 -4.39
C GLY A 235 24.78 8.98 -3.33
N GLY A 236 25.07 9.29 -2.06
CA GLY A 236 24.72 8.43 -0.93
C GLY A 236 23.21 8.42 -0.70
N ASN A 237 22.73 7.39 -0.02
CA ASN A 237 21.30 7.09 0.10
C ASN A 237 20.90 7.03 1.58
N PHE A 238 20.40 8.15 2.09
CA PHE A 238 19.90 8.24 3.46
C PHE A 238 18.70 7.34 3.69
N ALA A 239 17.79 7.24 2.72
CA ALA A 239 16.60 6.41 2.82
C ALA A 239 16.95 4.96 3.19
N LYS A 240 17.91 4.36 2.48
CA LYS A 240 18.41 3.01 2.77
C LYS A 240 19.20 2.94 4.07
N ALA A 241 20.04 3.93 4.35
CA ALA A 241 20.83 3.96 5.57
C ALA A 241 19.94 4.00 6.81
N ALA A 242 18.87 4.80 6.81
CA ALA A 242 17.90 4.87 7.89
C ALA A 242 17.03 3.59 7.95
N ALA A 243 16.57 3.09 6.80
CA ALA A 243 15.79 1.85 6.69
C ALA A 243 16.49 0.63 7.30
N GLU A 244 17.81 0.51 7.09
CA GLU A 244 18.65 -0.56 7.67
C GLU A 244 18.52 -0.60 9.20
N ILE A 245 18.72 0.54 9.85
CA ILE A 245 18.69 0.64 11.31
C ILE A 245 17.26 0.50 11.83
N ALA A 246 16.27 1.04 11.12
CA ALA A 246 14.85 0.93 11.46
C ALA A 246 14.26 -0.48 11.24
N GLY A 247 15.00 -1.42 10.63
CA GLY A 247 14.57 -2.81 10.44
C GLY A 247 13.65 -3.03 9.24
N LEU A 248 13.67 -2.14 8.24
CA LEU A 248 12.83 -2.22 7.03
C LEU A 248 13.46 -3.15 5.99
N LEU A 249 13.61 -4.43 6.32
CA LEU A 249 14.47 -5.38 5.59
C LEU A 249 14.07 -5.62 4.12
N ASN A 250 12.79 -5.45 3.79
CA ASN A 250 12.27 -5.64 2.44
C ASN A 250 12.26 -4.35 1.61
N ALA A 251 12.59 -3.21 2.21
CA ALA A 251 12.53 -1.92 1.55
C ALA A 251 13.76 -1.67 0.67
N THR A 252 13.54 -1.12 -0.52
CA THR A 252 14.56 -0.34 -1.23
C THR A 252 14.32 1.16 -0.97
N GLY A 253 15.10 2.05 -1.57
CA GLY A 253 14.90 3.48 -1.35
C GLY A 253 15.80 4.39 -2.16
N SER A 254 15.46 5.68 -2.16
CA SER A 254 16.20 6.77 -2.81
C SER A 254 15.95 8.09 -2.09
N ASP A 255 16.77 9.10 -2.38
CA ASP A 255 16.64 10.41 -1.75
C ASP A 255 16.06 11.43 -2.76
N THR A 256 15.21 12.34 -2.27
CA THR A 256 14.58 13.42 -3.04
C THR A 256 14.92 14.77 -2.39
N ARG A 257 15.59 15.65 -3.15
CA ARG A 257 16.13 16.92 -2.63
C ARG A 257 15.55 18.12 -3.36
N ALA A 258 14.87 18.99 -2.60
CA ALA A 258 14.35 20.27 -3.11
C ALA A 258 14.18 21.33 -2.00
N PHE A 259 15.13 21.42 -1.06
CA PHE A 259 14.99 22.24 0.17
C PHE A 259 13.63 21.98 0.85
N CYS A 260 12.95 23.03 1.34
CA CYS A 260 11.63 22.92 1.93
C CYS A 260 10.54 22.40 0.96
N ALA A 261 10.75 22.35 -0.35
CA ALA A 261 9.80 21.69 -1.25
C ALA A 261 9.96 20.15 -1.27
N GLY A 262 11.12 19.64 -0.81
CA GLY A 262 11.50 18.23 -0.85
C GLY A 262 10.40 17.27 -0.36
N PRO A 263 9.82 17.48 0.83
CA PRO A 263 8.76 16.60 1.33
C PRO A 263 7.51 16.56 0.46
N ALA A 264 7.09 17.68 -0.13
CA ALA A 264 5.93 17.70 -1.01
C ALA A 264 6.22 16.96 -2.33
N HIS A 265 7.45 17.08 -2.86
CA HIS A 265 7.89 16.26 -3.99
C HIS A 265 7.89 14.77 -3.64
N ALA A 266 8.50 14.40 -2.53
CA ALA A 266 8.61 13.02 -2.09
C ALA A 266 7.22 12.37 -1.82
N VAL A 267 6.26 13.12 -1.27
CA VAL A 267 4.87 12.63 -1.12
C VAL A 267 4.19 12.41 -2.47
N VAL A 268 4.37 13.31 -3.44
CA VAL A 268 3.84 13.13 -4.80
C VAL A 268 4.49 11.93 -5.50
N GLU A 269 5.80 11.76 -5.35
CA GLU A 269 6.56 10.61 -5.88
C GLU A 269 6.08 9.29 -5.25
N ALA A 270 6.01 9.21 -3.92
CA ALA A 270 5.50 8.06 -3.19
C ALA A 270 4.06 7.72 -3.59
N ALA A 271 3.19 8.72 -3.65
CA ALA A 271 1.82 8.52 -4.10
C ALA A 271 1.75 8.02 -5.55
N SER A 272 2.65 8.48 -6.43
CA SER A 272 2.71 8.03 -7.82
C SER A 272 3.20 6.59 -7.93
N LEU A 273 4.24 6.22 -7.18
CA LEU A 273 4.75 4.86 -7.08
C LEU A 273 3.66 3.88 -6.63
N VAL A 274 2.91 4.24 -5.59
CA VAL A 274 1.79 3.44 -5.10
C VAL A 274 0.64 3.37 -6.11
N LYS A 275 0.21 4.51 -6.67
CA LYS A 275 -0.89 4.55 -7.65
C LYS A 275 -0.58 3.73 -8.90
N SER A 276 0.69 3.61 -9.27
CA SER A 276 1.15 2.79 -10.40
C SER A 276 1.15 1.28 -10.12
N GLY A 277 1.06 0.86 -8.85
CA GLY A 277 1.18 -0.55 -8.44
C GLY A 277 2.61 -1.05 -8.36
N ALA A 278 3.62 -0.18 -8.45
CA ALA A 278 5.03 -0.57 -8.32
C ALA A 278 5.37 -1.00 -6.88
N PHE A 279 4.78 -0.34 -5.88
CA PHE A 279 4.98 -0.58 -4.46
C PHE A 279 3.66 -0.40 -3.71
N LYS A 280 3.47 -1.10 -2.59
CA LYS A 280 2.24 -1.01 -1.78
C LYS A 280 2.36 -0.01 -0.65
N ASN A 281 3.49 -0.02 0.04
CA ASN A 281 3.78 0.84 1.18
C ASN A 281 5.09 1.59 0.94
N VAL A 282 5.00 2.91 0.83
CA VAL A 282 6.13 3.81 0.66
C VAL A 282 6.20 4.76 1.85
N ILE A 283 7.33 4.75 2.55
CA ILE A 283 7.61 5.73 3.60
C ILE A 283 8.31 6.92 2.96
N VAL A 284 7.78 8.12 3.21
CA VAL A 284 8.51 9.38 3.00
C VAL A 284 9.01 9.82 4.35
N ALA A 285 10.32 10.06 4.52
CA ALA A 285 10.91 10.47 5.79
C ALA A 285 11.90 11.62 5.59
N GLY A 286 12.21 12.35 6.65
CA GLY A 286 13.22 13.39 6.67
C GLY A 286 13.78 13.58 8.07
N GLY A 287 15.11 13.53 8.17
CA GLY A 287 15.88 13.84 9.38
C GLY A 287 16.27 15.32 9.50
N GLY A 288 16.55 15.76 10.72
CA GLY A 288 16.98 17.11 11.05
C GLY A 288 18.43 17.39 10.65
N CYS A 289 18.77 18.67 10.52
CA CYS A 289 20.08 19.15 10.08
C CYS A 289 20.67 20.14 11.07
N THR A 290 21.95 19.94 11.41
CA THR A 290 22.69 20.83 12.30
C THR A 290 22.84 22.22 11.73
N ALA A 291 23.01 22.33 10.41
CA ALA A 291 23.18 23.61 9.71
C ALA A 291 22.06 24.62 10.01
N LYS A 292 20.84 24.16 10.32
CA LYS A 292 19.68 25.02 10.59
C LYS A 292 19.51 25.40 12.06
N LEU A 293 20.26 24.78 12.97
CA LEU A 293 20.18 25.10 14.38
C LEU A 293 20.64 26.55 14.62
N GLY A 294 19.80 27.31 15.30
CA GLY A 294 20.06 28.72 15.63
C GLY A 294 20.31 29.62 14.41
N MET A 295 19.74 29.32 13.26
CA MET A 295 19.90 30.10 12.02
C MET A 295 19.64 31.59 12.24
N ASN A 296 18.53 31.91 12.92
CA ASN A 296 18.09 33.26 13.25
C ASN A 296 18.56 33.72 14.64
N GLY A 297 19.54 33.02 15.24
CA GLY A 297 19.94 33.24 16.62
C GLY A 297 20.47 34.64 16.91
N LYS A 298 21.13 35.28 15.94
CA LYS A 298 21.63 36.66 16.07
C LYS A 298 20.51 37.66 16.37
N ASP A 299 19.37 37.53 15.70
CA ASP A 299 18.24 38.43 15.91
C ASP A 299 17.47 38.12 17.20
N HIS A 300 17.45 36.85 17.62
CA HIS A 300 16.88 36.46 18.92
C HIS A 300 17.71 37.04 20.07
N VAL A 301 19.03 36.86 20.06
CA VAL A 301 19.94 37.41 21.09
C VAL A 301 19.82 38.93 21.15
N ARG A 302 19.91 39.62 20.01
CA ARG A 302 19.79 41.09 19.95
C ARG A 302 18.47 41.60 20.56
N LYS A 303 17.41 40.79 20.52
CA LYS A 303 16.08 41.14 21.02
C LYS A 303 15.80 40.61 22.43
N GLY A 304 16.77 39.98 23.10
CA GLY A 304 16.57 39.44 24.45
C GLY A 304 15.71 38.16 24.49
N LEU A 305 15.58 37.45 23.36
CA LEU A 305 14.68 36.30 23.22
C LEU A 305 15.44 34.98 23.36
N PRO A 306 14.82 33.91 23.89
CA PRO A 306 15.41 32.58 23.86
C PRO A 306 15.63 32.11 22.41
N ILE A 307 16.64 31.26 22.19
CA ILE A 307 16.83 30.60 20.90
C ILE A 307 15.82 29.45 20.78
N LEU A 308 14.96 29.52 19.77
CA LEU A 308 13.89 28.54 19.56
C LEU A 308 14.22 27.50 18.48
N GLU A 309 15.29 27.73 17.71
CA GLU A 309 15.78 26.82 16.67
C GLU A 309 16.81 25.82 17.25
N ASP A 310 16.56 25.34 18.46
CA ASP A 310 17.38 24.41 19.26
C ASP A 310 16.93 22.94 19.13
N CYS A 311 16.04 22.67 18.18
CA CYS A 311 15.52 21.34 17.92
C CYS A 311 15.87 20.86 16.51
N LEU A 312 16.36 19.62 16.41
CA LEU A 312 16.32 18.86 15.16
C LEU A 312 14.90 18.36 14.97
N GLY A 313 14.31 18.61 13.81
CA GLY A 313 12.94 18.23 13.50
C GLY A 313 12.95 17.13 12.47
N GLY A 314 12.17 16.08 12.72
CA GLY A 314 11.99 14.98 11.78
C GLY A 314 10.51 14.73 11.50
N PHE A 315 10.22 14.32 10.27
CA PHE A 315 8.88 13.96 9.81
C PHE A 315 8.93 12.69 8.96
N ALA A 316 7.94 11.83 9.11
CA ALA A 316 7.68 10.74 8.20
C ALA A 316 6.19 10.57 7.90
N ALA A 317 5.86 10.10 6.70
CA ALA A 317 4.52 9.75 6.25
C ALA A 317 4.52 8.38 5.58
N LEU A 318 3.53 7.56 5.92
CA LEU A 318 3.26 6.30 5.24
C LEU A 318 2.22 6.52 4.15
N ILE A 319 2.66 6.38 2.90
CA ILE A 319 1.80 6.42 1.72
C ILE A 319 1.54 4.98 1.29
N SER A 320 0.26 4.59 1.25
CA SER A 320 -0.14 3.21 0.99
C SER A 320 -1.21 3.11 -0.08
N GLU A 321 -1.43 1.88 -0.58
CA GLU A 321 -2.60 1.55 -1.39
C GLU A 321 -3.89 2.02 -0.71
N ASN A 322 -4.85 2.44 -1.52
CA ASN A 322 -6.12 2.94 -1.01
C ASN A 322 -6.89 1.88 -0.23
N ASP A 323 -7.07 2.11 1.07
CA ASP A 323 -7.80 1.22 1.97
C ASP A 323 -9.27 1.60 2.17
N GLY A 324 -9.76 2.63 1.48
CA GLY A 324 -11.14 3.13 1.60
C GLY A 324 -11.44 3.87 2.92
N ILE A 325 -10.43 4.07 3.77
CA ILE A 325 -10.55 4.68 5.10
C ILE A 325 -9.74 5.97 5.15
N ASN A 326 -8.45 5.87 4.84
CA ASN A 326 -7.50 6.96 4.99
C ASN A 326 -7.63 7.99 3.85
N PRO A 327 -7.32 9.27 4.11
CA PRO A 327 -7.44 10.33 3.11
C PRO A 327 -6.63 10.04 1.85
N GLU A 328 -7.22 10.32 0.70
CA GLU A 328 -6.60 10.18 -0.60
C GLU A 328 -5.69 11.36 -0.91
N ILE A 329 -4.56 11.06 -1.54
CA ILE A 329 -3.73 12.02 -2.25
C ILE A 329 -4.19 12.04 -3.71
N ASN A 330 -4.93 13.08 -4.09
CA ASN A 330 -5.49 13.21 -5.42
C ASN A 330 -4.45 13.76 -6.40
N LEU A 331 -3.78 12.85 -7.10
CA LEU A 331 -2.75 13.19 -8.10
C LEU A 331 -3.30 13.87 -9.37
N ASP A 332 -4.62 14.00 -9.51
CA ASP A 332 -5.21 14.74 -10.63
C ASP A 332 -5.22 16.26 -10.35
N ILE A 333 -4.99 16.68 -9.10
CA ILE A 333 -4.92 18.08 -8.66
C ILE A 333 -3.54 18.36 -8.06
N ILE A 334 -2.55 18.57 -8.95
CA ILE A 334 -1.17 18.88 -8.59
C ILE A 334 -0.81 20.28 -9.13
N GLY A 335 -0.43 21.18 -8.22
CA GLY A 335 0.17 22.45 -8.59
C GLY A 335 1.66 22.29 -8.84
N ARG A 336 2.16 22.94 -9.89
CA ARG A 336 3.55 22.78 -10.34
C ARG A 336 4.16 24.13 -10.62
N HIS A 337 5.24 24.45 -9.92
CA HIS A 337 6.12 25.53 -10.31
C HIS A 337 7.01 25.04 -11.45
N THR A 338 6.64 25.40 -12.67
CA THR A 338 7.43 25.05 -13.86
C THR A 338 8.59 26.03 -14.05
N VAL A 339 9.61 25.61 -14.80
CA VAL A 339 10.76 26.46 -15.19
C VAL A 339 10.33 27.80 -15.82
N GLY A 340 9.19 27.84 -16.50
CA GLY A 340 8.64 29.04 -17.14
C GLY A 340 7.77 29.93 -16.25
N THR A 341 7.47 29.52 -15.01
CA THR A 341 6.53 30.24 -14.11
C THR A 341 7.07 31.60 -13.66
N GLY A 342 8.40 31.73 -13.58
CA GLY A 342 9.05 32.89 -12.97
C GLY A 342 9.01 32.86 -11.43
N SER A 343 9.58 33.90 -10.81
CA SER A 343 9.86 33.91 -9.36
C SER A 343 9.02 34.92 -8.56
N SER A 344 8.00 35.55 -9.16
CA SER A 344 7.16 36.49 -8.41
C SER A 344 6.24 35.72 -7.44
N PRO A 345 6.02 36.21 -6.21
CA PRO A 345 5.16 35.51 -5.24
C PRO A 345 3.76 35.22 -5.79
N GLN A 346 3.21 36.13 -6.59
CA GLN A 346 1.92 35.94 -7.25
C GLN A 346 1.95 34.77 -8.24
N ALA A 347 2.94 34.71 -9.14
CA ALA A 347 3.02 33.65 -10.14
C ALA A 347 3.27 32.27 -9.50
N VAL A 348 4.08 32.24 -8.44
CA VAL A 348 4.33 31.01 -7.66
C VAL A 348 3.01 30.50 -7.06
N ILE A 349 2.30 31.32 -6.28
CA ILE A 349 1.03 30.87 -5.67
C ILE A 349 -0.04 30.57 -6.72
N GLU A 350 -0.09 31.33 -7.83
CA GLU A 350 -1.01 31.05 -8.94
C GLU A 350 -0.76 29.66 -9.54
N SER A 351 0.52 29.29 -9.77
CA SER A 351 0.91 27.96 -10.28
C SER A 351 0.66 26.80 -9.31
N LEU A 352 0.80 27.06 -8.01
CA LEU A 352 0.67 26.04 -6.96
C LEU A 352 -0.75 25.91 -6.43
N VAL A 353 -1.61 26.92 -6.60
CA VAL A 353 -2.93 26.94 -5.95
C VAL A 353 -4.03 27.12 -6.98
N THR A 354 -4.09 28.28 -7.65
CA THR A 354 -5.27 28.59 -8.47
C THR A 354 -5.31 27.83 -9.78
N ASN A 355 -4.18 27.61 -10.43
CA ASN A 355 -4.11 26.87 -11.70
C ASN A 355 -4.61 25.42 -11.56
N PRO A 356 -4.10 24.60 -10.61
CA PRO A 356 -4.61 23.23 -10.45
C PRO A 356 -6.07 23.20 -9.97
N LEU A 357 -6.51 24.11 -9.10
CA LEU A 357 -7.91 24.17 -8.67
C LEU A 357 -8.85 24.53 -9.83
N THR A 358 -8.48 25.54 -10.63
CA THR A 358 -9.27 25.95 -11.81
C THR A 358 -9.35 24.81 -12.83
N ALA A 359 -8.24 24.10 -13.06
CA ALA A 359 -8.21 22.93 -13.96
C ALA A 359 -9.14 21.80 -13.46
N ALA A 360 -9.30 21.66 -12.14
CA ALA A 360 -10.23 20.73 -11.52
C ALA A 360 -11.67 21.25 -11.41
N GLY A 361 -11.95 22.48 -11.89
CA GLY A 361 -13.27 23.11 -11.77
C GLY A 361 -13.61 23.61 -10.35
N MET A 362 -12.61 23.76 -9.49
CA MET A 362 -12.75 24.18 -8.09
C MET A 362 -12.38 25.66 -7.89
N LYS A 363 -12.99 26.27 -6.88
CA LYS A 363 -12.65 27.60 -6.36
C LYS A 363 -11.69 27.47 -5.18
N ILE A 364 -10.99 28.57 -4.88
CA ILE A 364 -10.17 28.69 -3.66
C ILE A 364 -11.03 28.49 -2.39
N THR A 365 -12.31 28.86 -2.43
CA THR A 365 -13.23 28.69 -1.30
C THR A 365 -13.73 27.26 -1.10
N ASP A 366 -13.49 26.35 -2.06
CA ASP A 366 -13.87 24.94 -1.98
C ASP A 366 -12.83 24.09 -1.24
N VAL A 367 -11.65 24.66 -0.97
CA VAL A 367 -10.60 24.00 -0.20
C VAL A 367 -10.76 24.34 1.28
N ASP A 368 -10.97 23.36 2.15
CA ASP A 368 -11.23 23.64 3.57
C ASP A 368 -10.00 24.21 4.28
N LYS A 369 -8.82 23.62 4.04
CA LYS A 369 -7.57 24.03 4.69
C LYS A 369 -6.40 24.14 3.71
N TYR A 370 -5.65 25.22 3.82
CA TYR A 370 -4.37 25.39 3.13
C TYR A 370 -3.22 25.19 4.11
N SER A 371 -2.23 24.38 3.74
CA SER A 371 -0.98 24.25 4.48
C SER A 371 0.20 24.64 3.58
N PRO A 372 0.58 25.93 3.60
CA PRO A 372 1.79 26.46 2.97
C PRO A 372 2.96 26.32 3.94
N GLU A 373 3.91 27.25 3.96
CA GLU A 373 4.97 27.18 4.97
C GLU A 373 4.40 27.37 6.38
N MET A 374 4.49 26.34 7.22
CA MET A 374 3.92 26.25 8.57
C MET A 374 4.85 26.78 9.67
N GLN A 375 5.76 27.69 9.31
CA GLN A 375 6.78 28.23 10.22
C GLN A 375 6.17 28.87 11.47
N ASN A 376 6.79 28.60 12.61
CA ASN A 376 6.43 29.21 13.89
C ASN A 376 6.71 30.73 13.88
N PRO A 377 5.69 31.59 14.08
CA PRO A 377 5.84 33.04 14.13
C PRO A 377 6.78 33.56 15.21
N ASP A 378 6.95 32.85 16.33
CA ASP A 378 7.92 33.23 17.37
C ASP A 378 9.36 33.21 16.83
N ILE A 379 9.64 32.41 15.79
CA ILE A 379 10.96 32.33 15.16
C ILE A 379 11.09 33.39 14.06
N THR A 380 10.06 33.52 13.21
CA THR A 380 10.14 34.33 11.98
C THR A 380 9.88 35.81 12.20
N LYS A 381 9.01 36.20 13.15
CA LYS A 381 8.74 37.63 13.45
C LYS A 381 9.99 38.33 13.99
N PRO A 382 10.76 37.76 14.95
CA PRO A 382 12.02 38.36 15.38
C PRO A 382 13.06 38.48 14.27
N ALA A 383 13.11 37.53 13.33
CA ALA A 383 14.02 37.59 12.17
C ALA A 383 13.56 38.59 11.08
N GLY A 384 12.39 39.22 11.23
CA GLY A 384 11.85 40.20 10.27
C GLY A 384 11.08 39.60 9.09
N ALA A 385 10.87 38.28 9.07
CA ALA A 385 10.08 37.59 8.04
C ALA A 385 8.56 37.68 8.29
N GLY A 386 8.13 38.07 9.50
CA GLY A 386 6.71 38.21 9.86
C GLY A 386 6.02 36.86 10.11
N ASP A 387 4.68 36.85 10.06
CA ASP A 387 3.88 35.61 10.08
C ASP A 387 3.79 35.03 8.66
N VAL A 388 4.66 34.07 8.37
CA VAL A 388 4.81 33.48 7.03
C VAL A 388 3.57 32.69 6.59
N PRO A 389 2.97 31.81 7.42
CA PRO A 389 1.68 31.18 7.09
C PRO A 389 0.60 32.22 6.77
N GLU A 390 0.42 33.24 7.63
CA GLU A 390 -0.63 34.25 7.43
C GLU A 390 -0.44 35.06 6.13
N ALA A 391 0.80 35.39 5.79
CA ALA A 391 1.12 36.08 4.53
C ALA A 391 0.73 35.24 3.30
N ASN A 392 0.94 33.92 3.35
CA ASN A 392 0.52 33.01 2.28
C ASN A 392 -1.01 32.94 2.16
N TYR A 393 -1.75 32.85 3.27
CA TYR A 393 -3.22 32.83 3.23
C TYR A 393 -3.80 34.12 2.64
N LYS A 394 -3.22 35.28 2.99
CA LYS A 394 -3.60 36.57 2.41
C LYS A 394 -3.36 36.60 0.89
N MET A 395 -2.25 36.03 0.42
CA MET A 395 -1.95 35.94 -1.01
C MET A 395 -2.94 35.03 -1.75
N ILE A 396 -3.25 33.86 -1.19
CA ILE A 396 -4.26 32.93 -1.74
C ILE A 396 -5.63 33.62 -1.81
N ALA A 397 -6.05 34.30 -0.74
CA ALA A 397 -7.31 35.05 -0.71
C ALA A 397 -7.34 36.20 -1.74
N ALA A 398 -6.23 36.93 -1.89
CA ALA A 398 -6.11 38.01 -2.87
C ALA A 398 -6.22 37.51 -4.31
N LEU A 399 -5.71 36.31 -4.61
CA LEU A 399 -5.93 35.66 -5.90
C LEU A 399 -7.41 35.28 -6.10
N GLY A 400 -8.09 34.85 -5.04
CA GLY A 400 -9.54 34.62 -5.08
C GLY A 400 -10.33 35.87 -5.46
N VAL A 401 -9.92 37.04 -4.95
CA VAL A 401 -10.50 38.34 -5.35
C VAL A 401 -10.20 38.66 -6.82
N LYS A 402 -8.95 38.46 -7.26
CA LYS A 402 -8.56 38.65 -8.67
C LYS A 402 -9.40 37.79 -9.62
N LEU A 403 -9.78 36.58 -9.20
CA LEU A 403 -10.61 35.65 -9.96
C LEU A 403 -12.12 35.87 -9.80
N GLY A 404 -12.56 36.86 -9.01
CA GLY A 404 -13.98 37.12 -8.74
C GLY A 404 -14.66 36.02 -7.91
N GLN A 405 -13.89 35.24 -7.15
CA GLN A 405 -14.39 34.19 -6.26
C GLN A 405 -14.65 34.71 -4.83
N LEU A 406 -14.04 35.83 -4.47
CA LEU A 406 -14.12 36.49 -3.18
C LEU A 406 -14.22 38.00 -3.36
N GLU A 407 -14.89 38.68 -2.44
CA GLU A 407 -14.83 40.13 -2.28
C GLU A 407 -13.66 40.53 -1.39
N ARG A 408 -13.09 41.72 -1.61
CA ARG A 408 -11.93 42.20 -0.83
C ARG A 408 -12.19 42.25 0.69
N ALA A 409 -13.45 42.48 1.08
CA ALA A 409 -13.86 42.51 2.49
C ALA A 409 -13.86 41.13 3.16
N GLU A 410 -13.84 40.03 2.39
CA GLU A 410 -13.91 38.66 2.90
C GLU A 410 -12.54 38.07 3.26
N LEU A 411 -11.44 38.75 2.92
CA LEU A 411 -10.06 38.30 3.18
C LEU A 411 -9.81 37.88 4.64
N PRO A 412 -10.17 38.68 5.67
CA PRO A 412 -9.93 38.28 7.07
C PRO A 412 -10.70 37.01 7.45
N ALA A 413 -11.94 36.87 6.96
CA ALA A 413 -12.75 35.69 7.20
C ALA A 413 -12.17 34.45 6.51
N PHE A 414 -11.64 34.62 5.30
CA PHE A 414 -10.95 33.55 4.57
C PHE A 414 -9.73 33.04 5.34
N VAL A 415 -8.84 33.95 5.79
CA VAL A 415 -7.64 33.59 6.56
C VAL A 415 -8.03 32.83 7.82
N LYS A 416 -9.05 33.30 8.55
CA LYS A 416 -9.54 32.63 9.77
C LYS A 416 -10.12 31.23 9.50
N LYS A 417 -10.89 31.08 8.41
CA LYS A 417 -11.59 29.84 8.09
C LYS A 417 -10.66 28.79 7.47
N HIS A 418 -9.88 29.19 6.47
CA HIS A 418 -9.11 28.30 5.62
C HIS A 418 -7.61 28.21 5.98
N GLY A 419 -7.12 29.17 6.77
CA GLY A 419 -5.75 29.16 7.29
C GLY A 419 -5.58 28.24 8.50
N LEU A 420 -4.31 28.03 8.84
CA LEU A 420 -3.83 27.30 10.01
C LEU A 420 -2.74 28.14 10.69
N ARG A 421 -2.60 28.03 12.01
CA ARG A 421 -1.52 28.71 12.70
C ARG A 421 -0.21 27.93 12.52
N GLY A 422 0.87 28.64 12.20
CA GLY A 422 2.21 28.03 12.09
C GLY A 422 2.78 27.66 13.46
N PHE A 423 3.42 26.50 13.53
CA PHE A 423 4.00 25.94 14.76
C PHE A 423 5.31 25.19 14.51
N ALA A 424 5.67 24.97 13.25
CA ALA A 424 6.78 24.09 12.89
C ALA A 424 8.13 24.79 13.13
N PRO A 425 9.15 24.04 13.62
CA PRO A 425 10.50 24.58 13.77
C PRO A 425 11.16 24.82 12.41
N THR A 426 12.22 25.63 12.39
CA THR A 426 13.02 25.86 11.19
C THR A 426 14.00 24.72 10.94
N GLN A 427 13.52 23.66 10.29
CA GLN A 427 14.34 22.50 9.91
C GLN A 427 14.11 22.20 8.44
N GLY A 428 14.51 23.13 7.57
CA GLY A 428 14.54 22.94 6.11
C GLY A 428 13.28 22.33 5.48
N HIS A 429 13.25 21.01 5.37
CA HIS A 429 12.12 20.18 4.98
C HIS A 429 10.84 20.39 5.85
N ILE A 430 10.97 20.60 7.15
CA ILE A 430 9.86 20.69 8.12
C ILE A 430 8.95 21.90 7.90
N PRO A 431 9.44 23.15 7.76
CA PRO A 431 8.61 24.32 7.49
C PRO A 431 7.61 24.24 6.34
N SER A 432 7.69 23.25 5.46
CA SER A 432 6.75 23.06 4.35
C SER A 432 5.31 22.78 4.84
N GLY A 433 4.36 22.52 3.94
CA GLY A 433 3.00 22.15 4.34
C GLY A 433 2.87 20.80 5.07
N VAL A 434 3.93 19.99 5.13
CA VAL A 434 3.85 18.60 5.64
C VAL A 434 3.64 18.41 7.15
N PRO A 435 3.95 19.37 8.06
CA PRO A 435 3.59 19.27 9.47
C PRO A 435 2.08 19.16 9.70
N TYR A 436 1.26 19.58 8.74
CA TYR A 436 -0.19 19.45 8.84
C TYR A 436 -0.70 18.04 8.49
N LEU A 437 0.10 17.15 7.90
CA LEU A 437 -0.40 15.87 7.37
C LEU A 437 -1.07 14.98 8.43
N GLY A 438 -0.46 14.83 9.62
CA GLY A 438 -1.05 14.05 10.71
C GLY A 438 -2.37 14.63 11.19
N PHE A 439 -2.41 15.96 11.36
CA PHE A 439 -3.63 16.70 11.73
C PHE A 439 -4.71 16.65 10.65
N ALA A 440 -4.33 16.79 9.38
CA ALA A 440 -5.23 16.69 8.24
C ALA A 440 -5.88 15.31 8.22
N ARG A 441 -5.08 14.25 8.41
CA ARG A 441 -5.56 12.88 8.50
C ARG A 441 -6.54 12.69 9.64
N GLU A 442 -6.17 13.09 10.85
CA GLU A 442 -7.05 12.96 12.01
C GLU A 442 -8.35 13.74 11.81
N SER A 443 -8.27 14.98 11.31
CA SER A 443 -9.41 15.85 11.05
C SER A 443 -10.35 15.27 9.99
N MET A 444 -9.81 14.71 8.91
CA MET A 444 -10.59 14.07 7.84
C MET A 444 -11.24 12.77 8.29
N LEU A 445 -10.53 11.93 9.06
CA LEU A 445 -11.10 10.72 9.65
C LEU A 445 -12.21 11.03 10.66
N ALA A 446 -12.08 12.14 11.38
CA ALA A 446 -13.11 12.64 12.30
C ALA A 446 -14.25 13.41 11.60
N GLY A 447 -14.18 13.63 10.28
CA GLY A 447 -15.18 14.39 9.52
C GLY A 447 -15.23 15.88 9.81
N ARG A 448 -14.15 16.47 10.36
CA ARG A 448 -14.04 17.91 10.66
C ARG A 448 -13.49 18.73 9.49
N THR A 449 -12.81 18.09 8.55
CA THR A 449 -12.26 18.68 7.33
C THR A 449 -12.50 17.70 6.19
N GLU A 450 -12.95 18.16 5.03
CA GLU A 450 -13.22 17.30 3.88
C GLU A 450 -12.02 17.26 2.92
N ASN A 451 -11.24 18.33 2.83
CA ASN A 451 -10.06 18.37 1.97
C ASN A 451 -9.01 19.38 2.46
N ALA A 452 -7.79 19.26 1.94
CA ALA A 452 -6.72 20.20 2.22
C ALA A 452 -5.75 20.28 1.05
N MET A 453 -5.16 21.45 0.84
CA MET A 453 -4.10 21.63 -0.14
C MET A 453 -2.76 21.83 0.58
N ILE A 454 -1.82 20.93 0.34
CA ILE A 454 -0.49 20.93 0.94
C ILE A 454 0.48 21.53 -0.07
N ILE A 455 1.27 22.52 0.34
CA ILE A 455 2.10 23.33 -0.56
C ILE A 455 3.54 23.32 -0.05
N GLY A 456 4.46 22.83 -0.89
CA GLY A 456 5.90 22.94 -0.69
C GLY A 456 6.49 24.02 -1.57
N LYS A 457 7.40 24.84 -1.02
CA LYS A 457 8.16 25.86 -1.74
C LYS A 457 9.61 25.85 -1.27
N GLY A 458 10.55 25.89 -2.21
CA GLY A 458 11.98 25.77 -1.94
C GLY A 458 12.79 26.88 -2.62
N SER A 459 13.86 27.33 -1.96
CA SER A 459 14.72 28.40 -2.46
C SER A 459 15.96 27.84 -3.19
N LEU A 460 15.81 27.44 -4.45
CA LEU A 460 16.92 26.82 -5.22
C LEU A 460 18.12 27.74 -5.44
N PHE A 461 17.91 29.06 -5.39
CA PHE A 461 18.98 30.05 -5.61
C PHE A 461 20.12 30.01 -4.59
N LEU A 462 19.92 29.37 -3.44
CA LEU A 462 20.96 29.17 -2.44
C LEU A 462 22.12 28.31 -2.95
N GLY A 463 21.82 27.32 -3.81
CA GLY A 463 22.84 26.49 -4.46
C GLY A 463 23.65 27.23 -5.53
N ARG A 464 23.28 28.47 -5.88
CA ARG A 464 23.91 29.31 -6.93
C ARG A 464 23.95 28.65 -8.31
N MET A 465 23.06 27.69 -8.57
CA MET A 465 22.90 27.02 -9.87
C MET A 465 21.77 27.63 -10.72
N THR A 466 20.81 28.29 -10.09
CA THR A 466 19.65 28.94 -10.72
C THR A 466 19.16 30.10 -9.87
N ASN A 467 18.40 31.05 -10.42
CA ASN A 467 17.71 32.10 -9.64
C ASN A 467 16.22 31.76 -9.40
N GLN A 468 15.82 30.54 -9.72
CA GLN A 468 14.44 30.07 -9.57
C GLN A 468 14.14 29.62 -8.14
N PHE A 469 12.85 29.57 -7.83
CA PHE A 469 12.31 28.80 -6.72
C PHE A 469 11.93 27.41 -7.23
N ASP A 470 11.76 26.47 -6.31
CA ASP A 470 11.02 25.25 -6.56
C ASP A 470 9.67 25.32 -5.87
N GLY A 471 8.72 24.52 -6.35
CA GLY A 471 7.44 24.40 -5.70
C GLY A 471 6.55 23.33 -6.32
N ILE A 472 5.88 22.61 -5.43
CA ILE A 472 4.85 21.64 -5.78
C ILE A 472 3.77 21.66 -4.72
N SER A 473 2.54 21.40 -5.12
CA SER A 473 1.43 21.21 -4.19
C SER A 473 0.62 20.00 -4.59
N PHE A 474 0.02 19.36 -3.60
CA PHE A 474 -0.88 18.25 -3.81
C PHE A 474 -2.16 18.43 -3.01
N PHE A 475 -3.22 17.86 -3.56
CA PHE A 475 -4.53 17.91 -2.96
C PHE A 475 -4.80 16.64 -2.17
N MET A 476 -5.12 16.80 -0.90
CA MET A 476 -5.62 15.73 -0.04
C MET A 476 -7.12 15.88 0.12
N GLN A 477 -7.82 14.78 0.08
CA GLN A 477 -9.25 14.75 0.31
C GLN A 477 -9.61 13.55 1.16
N LYS A 478 -10.70 13.69 1.92
CA LYS A 478 -11.36 12.56 2.52
C LYS A 478 -11.51 11.46 1.48
N ASN A 479 -11.29 10.22 1.93
CA ASN A 479 -11.43 9.09 1.04
C ASN A 479 -12.81 9.16 0.39
N THR A 480 -12.84 9.30 -0.93
CA THR A 480 -14.08 9.60 -1.63
C THR A 480 -15.01 8.42 -1.67
N ARG A 481 -14.59 7.27 -1.10
CA ARG A 481 -15.25 5.98 -1.25
C ARG A 481 -15.82 5.94 -2.65
N LYS A 482 -14.95 5.88 -3.67
CA LYS A 482 -15.43 5.31 -4.92
C LYS A 482 -16.07 4.00 -4.50
N GLU A 483 -17.38 3.88 -4.68
CA GLU A 483 -18.07 2.61 -4.59
C GLU A 483 -17.50 1.73 -5.70
N SER A 484 -16.31 1.19 -5.48
CA SER A 484 -16.13 -0.24 -5.59
C SER A 484 -17.30 -0.83 -4.78
N PRO A 485 -18.22 -1.59 -5.36
CA PRO A 485 -19.49 -1.95 -4.72
C PRO A 485 -19.19 -2.52 -3.33
N SER A 486 -19.45 -1.69 -2.32
CA SER A 486 -18.93 -1.73 -0.96
C SER A 486 -17.59 -2.46 -0.77
N ALA A 487 -16.56 -1.73 -0.35
CA ALA A 487 -15.81 -2.23 0.79
C ALA A 487 -16.85 -2.49 1.89
N VAL A 488 -17.28 -3.75 1.99
CA VAL A 488 -17.91 -4.28 3.19
C VAL A 488 -17.01 -3.77 4.30
N ALA A 489 -17.62 -3.11 5.30
CA ALA A 489 -16.91 -2.69 6.50
C ALA A 489 -15.84 -3.74 6.80
N ALA A 490 -14.58 -3.33 6.91
CA ALA A 490 -13.52 -4.23 7.34
C ALA A 490 -14.15 -5.09 8.44
N PRO A 491 -14.21 -6.42 8.26
CA PRO A 491 -14.85 -7.26 9.25
C PRO A 491 -14.23 -6.84 10.55
N ALA A 492 -15.07 -6.52 11.54
CA ALA A 492 -14.63 -6.18 12.89
C ALA A 492 -13.43 -7.08 13.15
N LEU A 493 -12.25 -6.47 13.36
CA LEU A 493 -10.99 -7.19 13.44
C LEU A 493 -11.27 -8.36 14.37
N ILE A 494 -11.44 -9.57 13.81
CA ILE A 494 -11.52 -10.76 14.61
C ILE A 494 -10.07 -10.86 15.04
N THR A 495 -9.87 -10.34 16.24
CA THR A 495 -8.59 -10.13 16.90
C THR A 495 -7.90 -11.46 17.19
N ASP A 496 -8.58 -12.57 16.88
CA ASP A 496 -8.15 -13.93 17.05
C ASP A 496 -7.90 -14.61 15.68
N LEU A 497 -6.83 -15.41 15.63
CA LEU A 497 -6.50 -16.28 14.48
C LEU A 497 -7.65 -17.28 14.23
N PRO A 498 -8.15 -17.46 12.99
CA PRO A 498 -9.22 -18.41 12.69
C PRO A 498 -8.90 -19.84 13.14
N VAL A 499 -9.86 -20.49 13.79
CA VAL A 499 -9.74 -21.85 14.29
C VAL A 499 -10.26 -22.84 13.26
N ILE A 500 -9.40 -23.74 12.77
CA ILE A 500 -9.70 -24.66 11.68
C ILE A 500 -9.73 -26.11 12.18
N GLY A 501 -10.89 -26.77 12.06
CA GLY A 501 -11.03 -28.20 12.34
C GLY A 501 -10.65 -29.05 11.13
N VAL A 502 -9.87 -30.12 11.33
CA VAL A 502 -9.52 -31.08 10.26
C VAL A 502 -10.15 -32.44 10.57
N ALA A 503 -11.08 -32.91 9.73
CA ALA A 503 -11.84 -34.14 9.92
C ALA A 503 -11.73 -35.07 8.69
N VAL A 504 -10.75 -35.98 8.71
CA VAL A 504 -10.45 -36.90 7.59
C VAL A 504 -10.43 -38.33 8.13
N PRO A 505 -11.58 -39.00 8.27
CA PRO A 505 -11.69 -40.28 9.00
C PRO A 505 -10.93 -41.44 8.33
N ASP A 506 -10.87 -41.45 6.99
CA ASP A 506 -10.33 -42.56 6.20
C ASP A 506 -9.14 -42.15 5.32
N SER A 507 -8.12 -41.46 5.84
CA SER A 507 -6.95 -41.15 5.01
C SER A 507 -6.24 -42.42 4.54
N GLU A 508 -6.00 -42.53 3.23
CA GLU A 508 -5.27 -43.67 2.62
C GLU A 508 -3.80 -43.72 3.07
N SER A 509 -3.31 -42.63 3.66
CA SER A 509 -1.96 -42.51 4.22
C SER A 509 -1.90 -42.57 5.75
N GLY A 510 -3.03 -42.84 6.40
CA GLY A 510 -3.15 -43.00 7.84
C GLY A 510 -3.23 -41.69 8.64
N THR A 511 -3.69 -41.79 9.88
CA THR A 511 -3.96 -40.66 10.79
C THR A 511 -2.71 -39.84 11.10
N GLU A 512 -1.53 -40.47 11.13
CA GLU A 512 -0.27 -39.79 11.43
C GLU A 512 0.11 -38.76 10.36
N MET A 513 -0.24 -39.01 9.09
CA MET A 513 -0.06 -38.01 8.03
C MET A 513 -0.91 -36.77 8.28
N ILE A 514 -2.16 -36.96 8.73
CA ILE A 514 -3.07 -35.84 9.01
C ILE A 514 -2.53 -35.02 10.18
N ARG A 515 -2.04 -35.68 11.24
CA ARG A 515 -1.36 -34.99 12.36
C ARG A 515 -0.17 -34.18 11.89
N SER A 516 0.69 -34.77 11.04
CA SER A 516 1.81 -34.05 10.44
C SER A 516 1.36 -32.83 9.59
N ALA A 517 0.23 -32.92 8.91
CA ALA A 517 -0.34 -31.81 8.14
C ALA A 517 -0.82 -30.67 9.06
N VAL A 518 -1.55 -31.02 10.12
CA VAL A 518 -2.03 -30.08 11.14
C VAL A 518 -0.85 -29.38 11.82
N ASP A 519 0.19 -30.13 12.20
CA ASP A 519 1.40 -29.56 12.79
C ASP A 519 2.17 -28.68 11.81
N SER A 520 2.20 -29.04 10.53
CA SER A 520 2.76 -28.18 9.48
C SER A 520 1.98 -26.87 9.34
N ALA A 521 0.64 -26.90 9.45
CA ALA A 521 -0.19 -25.70 9.43
C ALA A 521 0.04 -24.83 10.68
N ARG A 522 0.16 -25.44 11.86
CA ARG A 522 0.50 -24.74 13.11
C ARG A 522 1.87 -24.04 13.04
N LYS A 523 2.88 -24.69 12.47
CA LYS A 523 4.20 -24.09 12.23
C LYS A 523 4.15 -22.89 11.28
N LYS A 524 3.17 -22.84 10.36
CA LYS A 524 2.90 -21.69 9.50
C LYS A 524 2.06 -20.59 10.18
N GLY A 525 1.71 -20.75 11.47
CA GLY A 525 1.00 -19.75 12.26
C GLY A 525 -0.53 -19.90 12.29
N TYR A 526 -1.10 -20.99 11.76
CA TYR A 526 -2.55 -21.22 11.78
C TYR A 526 -3.01 -21.95 13.05
N GLN A 527 -4.18 -21.58 13.59
CA GLN A 527 -4.83 -22.37 14.64
C GLN A 527 -5.62 -23.51 13.99
N ALA A 528 -5.03 -24.70 13.97
CA ALA A 528 -5.68 -25.89 13.42
C ALA A 528 -5.61 -27.06 14.40
N PHE A 529 -6.59 -27.95 14.38
CA PHE A 529 -6.54 -29.20 15.14
C PHE A 529 -7.28 -30.34 14.44
N LEU A 530 -6.86 -31.56 14.74
CA LEU A 530 -7.44 -32.79 14.23
C LEU A 530 -8.67 -33.17 15.05
N ILE A 531 -9.78 -33.48 14.37
CA ILE A 531 -10.99 -34.05 14.94
C ILE A 531 -10.94 -35.55 14.65
N GLU A 532 -10.61 -36.34 15.68
CA GLU A 532 -10.45 -37.80 15.59
C GLU A 532 -11.73 -38.52 16.01
N GLY A 533 -11.93 -39.74 15.49
CA GLY A 533 -13.06 -40.63 15.79
C GLY A 533 -13.90 -40.95 14.55
N ASP A 534 -14.64 -42.05 14.60
CA ASP A 534 -15.56 -42.45 13.51
C ASP A 534 -16.73 -41.46 13.34
N ASP A 535 -17.00 -40.67 14.38
CA ASP A 535 -18.02 -39.60 14.45
C ASP A 535 -17.45 -38.20 14.14
N CYS A 536 -16.24 -38.11 13.57
CA CYS A 536 -15.53 -36.84 13.43
C CYS A 536 -16.28 -35.81 12.56
N LEU A 537 -17.07 -36.25 11.57
CA LEU A 537 -17.84 -35.34 10.71
C LEU A 537 -19.05 -34.75 11.45
N ASP A 538 -19.73 -35.54 12.29
CA ASP A 538 -20.85 -35.07 13.11
C ASP A 538 -20.35 -34.06 14.16
N ARG A 539 -19.23 -34.39 14.81
CA ARG A 539 -18.57 -33.48 15.77
C ARG A 539 -18.08 -32.20 15.09
N MET A 540 -17.47 -32.29 13.91
CA MET A 540 -17.09 -31.11 13.12
C MET A 540 -18.29 -30.20 12.85
N GLU A 541 -19.46 -30.75 12.53
CA GLU A 541 -20.67 -29.95 12.37
C GLU A 541 -21.14 -29.27 13.65
N GLU A 542 -21.08 -29.98 14.79
CA GLU A 542 -21.43 -29.42 16.10
C GLU A 542 -20.47 -28.29 16.50
N MET A 543 -19.17 -28.46 16.24
CA MET A 543 -18.14 -27.45 16.48
C MET A 543 -18.32 -26.21 15.59
N LEU A 544 -18.70 -26.40 14.32
CA LEU A 544 -19.06 -25.28 13.42
C LEU A 544 -20.32 -24.54 13.91
N LYS A 545 -21.34 -25.28 14.39
CA LYS A 545 -22.60 -24.69 14.88
C LYS A 545 -22.43 -23.95 16.20
N SER A 546 -21.56 -24.44 17.08
CA SER A 546 -21.27 -23.83 18.39
C SER A 546 -20.28 -22.67 18.30
N GLY A 547 -19.52 -22.56 17.20
CA GLY A 547 -18.48 -21.56 17.01
C GLY A 547 -17.12 -21.95 17.61
N GLU A 548 -16.92 -23.21 17.98
CA GLU A 548 -15.60 -23.72 18.40
C GLU A 548 -14.59 -23.76 17.26
N ILE A 549 -15.07 -23.91 16.01
CA ILE A 549 -14.25 -23.77 14.80
C ILE A 549 -14.94 -22.83 13.81
N ASP A 550 -14.13 -22.03 13.10
CA ASP A 550 -14.60 -21.04 12.12
C ASP A 550 -14.83 -21.63 10.73
N ALA A 551 -14.04 -22.65 10.40
CA ALA A 551 -14.09 -23.40 9.15
C ALA A 551 -13.53 -24.83 9.37
N ALA A 552 -13.79 -25.72 8.42
CA ALA A 552 -13.33 -27.10 8.49
C ALA A 552 -12.75 -27.61 7.16
N VAL A 553 -11.75 -28.47 7.26
CA VAL A 553 -11.21 -29.28 6.16
C VAL A 553 -11.65 -30.72 6.37
N ALA A 554 -12.41 -31.27 5.43
CA ALA A 554 -13.03 -32.58 5.56
C ALA A 554 -12.79 -33.47 4.32
N ALA A 555 -12.89 -34.78 4.51
CA ALA A 555 -13.06 -35.74 3.43
C ALA A 555 -14.42 -36.44 3.56
N HIS A 556 -14.99 -36.89 2.43
CA HIS A 556 -16.28 -37.62 2.40
C HIS A 556 -17.49 -36.89 2.98
N TYR A 557 -17.42 -35.56 3.06
CA TYR A 557 -18.58 -34.76 3.47
C TYR A 557 -19.56 -34.58 2.30
N ALA A 558 -20.83 -34.88 2.54
CA ALA A 558 -21.89 -34.76 1.55
C ALA A 558 -22.52 -33.36 1.57
N PHE A 559 -22.48 -32.66 0.43
CA PHE A 559 -23.17 -31.38 0.28
C PHE A 559 -24.61 -31.56 -0.25
N PRO A 560 -25.55 -30.67 0.13
CA PRO A 560 -26.87 -30.64 -0.49
C PRO A 560 -26.78 -30.24 -1.97
N VAL A 561 -27.79 -30.63 -2.75
CA VAL A 561 -27.95 -30.16 -4.14
C VAL A 561 -28.05 -28.62 -4.15
N GLY A 562 -27.35 -27.99 -5.08
CA GLY A 562 -27.17 -26.54 -5.15
C GLY A 562 -25.81 -26.06 -4.63
N VAL A 563 -24.97 -26.98 -4.12
CA VAL A 563 -23.64 -26.67 -3.60
C VAL A 563 -22.59 -27.51 -4.33
N ALA A 564 -21.52 -26.85 -4.74
CA ALA A 564 -20.37 -27.49 -5.37
C ALA A 564 -19.07 -26.84 -4.88
N THR A 565 -17.98 -27.59 -4.92
CA THR A 565 -16.69 -27.16 -4.36
C THR A 565 -15.82 -26.48 -5.41
N VAL A 566 -15.06 -25.47 -5.01
CA VAL A 566 -14.10 -24.78 -5.90
C VAL A 566 -12.68 -25.11 -5.48
N GLY A 567 -11.98 -25.93 -6.27
CA GLY A 567 -10.62 -26.34 -5.96
C GLY A 567 -9.60 -25.26 -6.31
N ARG A 568 -8.41 -25.35 -5.72
CA ARG A 568 -7.28 -24.48 -6.07
C ARG A 568 -6.04 -25.32 -6.32
N ILE A 569 -5.51 -25.18 -7.51
CA ILE A 569 -4.36 -25.93 -8.01
C ILE A 569 -3.16 -25.01 -8.21
N GLN A 570 -2.00 -25.62 -8.36
CA GLN A 570 -0.81 -24.95 -8.87
C GLN A 570 -0.56 -25.45 -10.31
N THR A 571 -0.44 -24.53 -11.26
CA THR A 571 -0.28 -24.88 -12.67
C THR A 571 1.16 -25.34 -12.93
N PRO A 572 1.36 -26.42 -13.70
CA PRO A 572 2.67 -27.05 -13.84
C PRO A 572 3.66 -26.23 -14.69
N ALA A 573 3.18 -25.39 -15.62
CA ALA A 573 4.10 -24.68 -16.53
C ALA A 573 4.74 -23.45 -15.88
N LEU A 574 3.99 -22.70 -15.06
CA LEU A 574 4.42 -21.41 -14.50
C LEU A 574 4.32 -21.33 -12.98
N GLY A 575 3.85 -22.40 -12.32
CA GLY A 575 3.65 -22.41 -10.87
C GLY A 575 2.54 -21.45 -10.39
N ARG A 576 1.73 -20.90 -11.31
CA ARG A 576 0.63 -19.99 -10.97
C ARG A 576 -0.48 -20.73 -10.28
N GLU A 577 -1.18 -20.07 -9.38
CA GLU A 577 -2.37 -20.65 -8.75
C GLU A 577 -3.60 -20.38 -9.60
N MET A 578 -4.51 -21.35 -9.67
CA MET A 578 -5.75 -21.23 -10.44
C MET A 578 -6.90 -21.92 -9.72
N PHE A 579 -8.08 -21.29 -9.73
CA PHE A 579 -9.30 -21.82 -9.15
C PHE A 579 -10.04 -22.67 -10.20
N LEU A 580 -10.35 -23.92 -9.85
CA LEU A 580 -11.15 -24.81 -10.67
C LEU A 580 -12.62 -24.76 -10.20
N ALA A 581 -13.46 -24.15 -11.02
CA ALA A 581 -14.88 -23.96 -10.77
C ALA A 581 -15.68 -25.03 -11.54
N THR A 582 -15.99 -26.23 -11.03
CA THR A 582 -15.98 -26.82 -9.67
C THR A 582 -15.28 -28.18 -9.69
N THR A 583 -15.19 -28.88 -8.55
CA THR A 583 -14.40 -30.12 -8.44
C THR A 583 -15.15 -31.31 -7.81
N THR A 584 -16.13 -31.05 -6.95
CA THR A 584 -17.10 -32.04 -6.42
C THR A 584 -18.44 -31.36 -6.13
N GLY A 585 -19.47 -32.14 -5.81
CA GLY A 585 -20.81 -31.64 -5.53
C GLY A 585 -21.69 -31.47 -6.77
N THR A 586 -22.85 -30.85 -6.61
CA THR A 586 -23.82 -30.70 -7.70
C THR A 586 -24.56 -29.39 -7.53
N SER A 587 -24.16 -28.37 -8.27
CA SER A 587 -24.78 -27.04 -8.25
C SER A 587 -26.13 -26.98 -8.99
N ALA A 588 -26.33 -27.84 -10.00
CA ALA A 588 -27.61 -28.06 -10.66
C ALA A 588 -27.62 -29.42 -11.37
N THR A 589 -28.81 -29.93 -11.71
CA THR A 589 -28.97 -31.20 -12.46
C THR A 589 -28.70 -31.05 -13.96
N ASP A 590 -28.92 -29.84 -14.50
CA ASP A 590 -28.56 -29.50 -15.88
C ASP A 590 -27.10 -29.06 -15.95
N ARG A 591 -26.34 -29.60 -16.93
CA ARG A 591 -24.90 -29.35 -17.03
C ARG A 591 -24.58 -27.88 -17.32
N THR A 592 -25.32 -27.26 -18.25
CA THR A 592 -25.07 -25.87 -18.64
C THR A 592 -25.39 -24.92 -17.49
N GLU A 593 -26.52 -25.12 -16.81
CA GLU A 593 -26.85 -24.41 -15.58
C GLU A 593 -25.77 -24.59 -14.52
N ALA A 594 -25.34 -25.83 -14.30
CA ALA A 594 -24.31 -26.14 -13.31
C ALA A 594 -23.03 -25.37 -13.62
N MET A 595 -22.56 -25.35 -14.87
CA MET A 595 -21.36 -24.61 -15.28
C MET A 595 -21.49 -23.09 -15.07
N VAL A 596 -22.66 -22.49 -15.32
CA VAL A 596 -22.88 -21.06 -15.08
C VAL A 596 -22.85 -20.75 -13.58
N ARG A 597 -23.52 -21.56 -12.75
CA ARG A 597 -23.49 -21.40 -11.29
C ARG A 597 -22.09 -21.63 -10.72
N ASN A 598 -21.36 -22.59 -11.30
CA ASN A 598 -19.98 -22.89 -10.96
C ASN A 598 -19.06 -21.69 -11.24
N ALA A 599 -19.23 -21.01 -12.37
CA ALA A 599 -18.46 -19.80 -12.68
C ALA A 599 -18.62 -18.73 -11.58
N ILE A 600 -19.85 -18.51 -11.11
CA ILE A 600 -20.13 -17.60 -9.99
C ILE A 600 -19.44 -18.08 -8.71
N ALA A 601 -19.52 -19.37 -8.39
CA ALA A 601 -18.81 -19.96 -7.25
C ALA A 601 -17.28 -19.76 -7.35
N GLY A 602 -16.71 -19.91 -8.55
CA GLY A 602 -15.29 -19.66 -8.82
C GLY A 602 -14.89 -18.21 -8.58
N ILE A 603 -15.68 -17.27 -9.07
CA ILE A 603 -15.50 -15.82 -8.83
C ILE A 603 -15.56 -15.53 -7.33
N ILE A 604 -16.54 -16.09 -6.61
CA ILE A 604 -16.67 -15.95 -5.15
C ILE A 604 -15.40 -16.44 -4.46
N ALA A 605 -14.97 -17.67 -4.75
CA ALA A 605 -13.77 -18.26 -4.16
C ALA A 605 -12.51 -17.42 -4.40
N ALA A 606 -12.30 -16.95 -5.63
CA ALA A 606 -11.16 -16.11 -6.00
C ALA A 606 -11.20 -14.74 -5.30
N LYS A 607 -12.37 -14.09 -5.23
CA LYS A 607 -12.58 -12.83 -4.51
C LYS A 607 -12.31 -12.97 -3.01
N THR A 608 -12.80 -14.04 -2.40
CA THR A 608 -12.54 -14.37 -0.99
C THR A 608 -11.04 -14.58 -0.72
N CYS A 609 -10.28 -15.08 -1.69
CA CYS A 609 -8.83 -15.25 -1.58
C CYS A 609 -8.02 -14.01 -1.99
N GLY A 610 -8.65 -12.85 -2.16
CA GLY A 610 -7.96 -11.57 -2.41
C GLY A 610 -7.82 -11.17 -3.88
N ILE A 611 -8.39 -11.91 -4.83
CA ILE A 611 -8.42 -11.50 -6.25
C ILE A 611 -9.68 -10.68 -6.49
N ALA A 612 -9.57 -9.34 -6.43
CA ALA A 612 -10.73 -8.43 -6.50
C ALA A 612 -11.53 -8.56 -7.82
N GLU A 613 -10.84 -8.68 -8.95
CA GLU A 613 -11.43 -8.80 -10.29
C GLU A 613 -10.86 -10.04 -11.02
N PRO A 614 -11.28 -11.26 -10.63
CA PRO A 614 -10.72 -12.49 -11.17
C PRO A 614 -11.08 -12.65 -12.64
N THR A 615 -10.09 -13.03 -13.44
CA THR A 615 -10.30 -13.38 -14.84
C THR A 615 -10.94 -14.76 -14.96
N VAL A 616 -11.96 -14.89 -15.81
CA VAL A 616 -12.74 -16.11 -15.99
C VAL A 616 -12.50 -16.69 -17.37
N GLY A 617 -11.95 -17.91 -17.41
CA GLY A 617 -11.84 -18.74 -18.60
C GLY A 617 -12.80 -19.92 -18.54
N ILE A 618 -13.24 -20.41 -19.70
CA ILE A 618 -14.17 -21.55 -19.77
C ILE A 618 -13.47 -22.68 -20.51
N ALA A 619 -13.32 -23.84 -19.87
CA ALA A 619 -12.75 -25.00 -20.53
C ALA A 619 -13.60 -25.37 -21.74
N ASN A 620 -12.94 -25.69 -22.86
CA ASN A 620 -13.59 -26.11 -24.09
C ASN A 620 -14.11 -27.56 -23.98
N VAL A 621 -15.14 -27.73 -23.15
CA VAL A 621 -15.89 -28.96 -22.90
C VAL A 621 -17.34 -28.80 -23.33
N GLU A 622 -18.08 -29.90 -23.45
CA GLU A 622 -19.50 -29.89 -23.80
C GLU A 622 -20.31 -29.03 -22.80
N GLY A 623 -21.08 -28.06 -23.32
CA GLY A 623 -21.77 -27.04 -22.51
C GLY A 623 -21.01 -25.73 -22.34
N GLY A 624 -19.70 -25.70 -22.63
CA GLY A 624 -18.84 -24.53 -22.42
C GLY A 624 -19.20 -23.32 -23.29
N ARG A 625 -19.58 -23.54 -24.56
CA ARG A 625 -20.04 -22.47 -25.46
C ARG A 625 -21.35 -21.85 -24.98
N GLN A 626 -22.33 -22.67 -24.59
CA GLN A 626 -23.61 -22.19 -24.05
C GLN A 626 -23.39 -21.44 -22.73
N CYS A 627 -22.55 -21.98 -21.83
CA CYS A 627 -22.15 -21.31 -20.60
C CYS A 627 -21.53 -19.93 -20.87
N GLY A 628 -20.60 -19.84 -21.83
CA GLY A 628 -19.97 -18.58 -22.22
C GLY A 628 -20.96 -17.54 -22.74
N ARG A 629 -21.93 -17.95 -23.57
CA ARG A 629 -23.01 -17.06 -24.04
C ARG A 629 -23.84 -16.53 -22.86
N ILE A 630 -24.23 -17.39 -21.93
CA ILE A 630 -25.02 -16.99 -20.75
C ILE A 630 -24.21 -16.00 -19.88
N LEU A 631 -22.95 -16.31 -19.56
CA LEU A 631 -22.10 -15.45 -18.75
C LEU A 631 -21.84 -14.09 -19.42
N GLN A 632 -21.66 -14.08 -20.74
CA GLN A 632 -21.49 -12.84 -21.49
C GLN A 632 -22.76 -11.97 -21.41
N THR A 633 -23.93 -12.54 -21.66
CA THR A 633 -25.21 -11.80 -21.51
C THR A 633 -25.47 -11.38 -20.07
N LEU A 634 -25.10 -12.20 -19.08
CA LEU A 634 -25.19 -11.86 -17.67
C LEU A 634 -24.30 -10.65 -17.34
N SER A 635 -23.10 -10.59 -17.94
CA SER A 635 -22.20 -9.44 -17.85
C SER A 635 -22.77 -8.18 -18.48
N GLU A 636 -23.36 -8.29 -19.68
CA GLU A 636 -24.04 -7.19 -20.35
C GLU A 636 -25.25 -6.66 -19.55
N LYS A 637 -25.93 -7.54 -18.81
CA LYS A 637 -27.05 -7.20 -17.91
C LYS A 637 -26.62 -6.70 -16.52
N GLY A 638 -25.32 -6.46 -16.29
CA GLY A 638 -24.82 -5.74 -15.13
C GLY A 638 -24.14 -6.59 -14.04
N TYR A 639 -23.89 -7.88 -14.26
CA TYR A 639 -23.03 -8.68 -13.39
C TYR A 639 -21.60 -8.73 -13.95
N SER A 640 -20.74 -7.81 -13.52
CA SER A 640 -19.38 -7.67 -14.08
C SER A 640 -18.57 -8.97 -14.06
N ILE A 641 -18.21 -9.49 -15.23
CA ILE A 641 -17.28 -10.61 -15.41
C ILE A 641 -16.12 -10.15 -16.28
N ARG A 642 -14.89 -10.30 -15.78
CA ARG A 642 -13.68 -10.10 -16.57
C ARG A 642 -13.31 -11.42 -17.24
N PHE A 643 -13.51 -11.54 -18.55
CA PHE A 643 -13.13 -12.76 -19.25
C PHE A 643 -11.62 -12.81 -19.51
N ALA A 644 -11.02 -13.99 -19.31
CA ALA A 644 -9.67 -14.29 -19.75
C ALA A 644 -9.64 -14.51 -21.27
N GLU A 645 -8.49 -14.27 -21.88
CA GLU A 645 -8.26 -14.49 -23.30
C GLU A 645 -7.28 -15.66 -23.49
N SER A 646 -7.64 -16.62 -24.36
CA SER A 646 -6.74 -17.72 -24.70
C SER A 646 -5.50 -17.19 -25.42
N GLU A 647 -4.33 -17.75 -25.12
CA GLU A 647 -3.04 -17.29 -25.69
C GLU A 647 -2.84 -17.71 -27.16
N ARG A 648 -3.89 -18.17 -27.84
CA ARG A 648 -3.84 -18.50 -29.27
C ARG A 648 -4.07 -17.26 -30.12
N ALA A 649 -3.61 -17.34 -31.37
CA ALA A 649 -3.75 -16.25 -32.34
C ALA A 649 -5.23 -15.86 -32.62
N ASP A 650 -6.18 -16.78 -32.41
CA ASP A 650 -7.62 -16.55 -32.55
C ASP A 650 -8.30 -16.01 -31.27
N GLY A 651 -7.59 -16.00 -30.14
CA GLY A 651 -8.06 -15.47 -28.85
C GLY A 651 -9.32 -16.16 -28.30
N GLY A 652 -10.06 -15.42 -27.47
CA GLY A 652 -11.39 -15.80 -26.99
C GLY A 652 -11.45 -16.48 -25.61
N VAL A 653 -12.68 -16.58 -25.08
CA VAL A 653 -12.98 -17.05 -23.71
C VAL A 653 -12.87 -18.57 -23.52
N LEU A 654 -12.84 -19.34 -24.62
CA LEU A 654 -12.77 -20.81 -24.58
C LEU A 654 -11.33 -21.30 -24.54
N MET A 655 -11.01 -21.95 -23.42
CA MET A 655 -9.69 -22.38 -23.01
C MET A 655 -9.42 -23.83 -23.41
N ARG A 656 -8.20 -24.11 -23.90
CA ARG A 656 -7.71 -25.46 -24.22
C ARG A 656 -6.81 -25.98 -23.09
N GLY A 657 -6.36 -27.22 -23.24
CA GLY A 657 -5.42 -27.85 -22.30
C GLY A 657 -4.16 -27.04 -22.02
N ASN A 658 -3.60 -26.33 -23.02
CA ASN A 658 -2.42 -25.49 -22.80
C ASN A 658 -2.70 -24.31 -21.85
N ASP A 659 -3.87 -23.70 -21.97
CA ASP A 659 -4.29 -22.58 -21.12
C ASP A 659 -4.44 -23.03 -19.65
N LEU A 660 -4.93 -24.26 -19.44
CA LEU A 660 -5.01 -24.92 -18.14
C LEU A 660 -3.62 -25.15 -17.51
N LEU A 661 -2.63 -25.58 -18.31
CA LEU A 661 -1.28 -25.86 -17.83
C LEU A 661 -0.49 -24.58 -17.52
N ARG A 662 -0.77 -23.48 -18.23
CA ARG A 662 -0.14 -22.16 -18.02
C ARG A 662 -0.81 -21.34 -16.94
N GLY A 663 -2.11 -21.54 -16.72
CA GLY A 663 -2.92 -20.69 -15.84
C GLY A 663 -3.27 -19.38 -16.51
N SER A 664 -3.83 -19.43 -17.73
CA SER A 664 -4.23 -18.24 -18.50
C SER A 664 -5.42 -17.48 -17.90
N ALA A 665 -6.12 -18.07 -16.91
CA ALA A 665 -7.21 -17.46 -16.17
C ALA A 665 -7.01 -17.66 -14.67
N ASP A 666 -7.56 -16.77 -13.85
CA ASP A 666 -7.60 -16.96 -12.38
C ASP A 666 -8.64 -18.02 -12.01
N VAL A 667 -9.79 -18.02 -12.71
CA VAL A 667 -10.87 -18.99 -12.55
C VAL A 667 -11.07 -19.74 -13.86
N MET A 668 -10.97 -21.07 -13.80
CA MET A 668 -11.28 -21.96 -14.92
C MET A 668 -12.59 -22.71 -14.68
N VAL A 669 -13.59 -22.42 -15.52
CA VAL A 669 -14.93 -23.00 -15.45
C VAL A 669 -14.99 -24.31 -16.21
N MET A 670 -15.51 -25.36 -15.57
CA MET A 670 -15.77 -26.67 -16.17
C MET A 670 -16.91 -27.39 -15.47
N ASP A 671 -17.37 -28.51 -16.04
CA ASP A 671 -18.26 -29.41 -15.33
C ASP A 671 -17.52 -30.11 -14.18
N THR A 672 -18.27 -30.53 -13.17
CA THR A 672 -17.70 -31.07 -11.93
C THR A 672 -16.90 -32.36 -12.13
N LEU A 673 -17.28 -33.21 -13.10
CA LEU A 673 -16.57 -34.46 -13.37
C LEU A 673 -15.19 -34.17 -13.98
N THR A 674 -15.14 -33.27 -14.97
CA THR A 674 -13.88 -32.79 -15.53
C THR A 674 -13.01 -32.14 -14.45
N GLY A 675 -13.57 -31.28 -13.61
CA GLY A 675 -12.82 -30.63 -12.53
C GLY A 675 -12.25 -31.61 -11.50
N ASN A 676 -12.99 -32.67 -11.16
CA ASN A 676 -12.50 -33.74 -10.30
C ASN A 676 -11.26 -34.41 -10.89
N LEU A 677 -11.32 -34.76 -12.17
CA LEU A 677 -10.22 -35.40 -12.89
C LEU A 677 -9.01 -34.46 -13.00
N MET A 678 -9.24 -33.17 -13.27
CA MET A 678 -8.17 -32.16 -13.34
C MET A 678 -7.47 -31.96 -11.99
N MET A 679 -8.22 -31.93 -10.88
CA MET A 679 -7.63 -31.91 -9.54
C MET A 679 -6.71 -33.11 -9.35
N LYS A 680 -7.18 -34.33 -9.63
CA LYS A 680 -6.38 -35.55 -9.51
C LYS A 680 -5.13 -35.52 -10.37
N MET A 681 -5.28 -35.18 -11.65
CA MET A 681 -4.16 -35.14 -12.58
C MET A 681 -3.10 -34.13 -12.14
N LEU A 682 -3.49 -32.90 -11.79
CA LEU A 682 -2.54 -31.83 -11.52
C LEU A 682 -1.94 -31.89 -10.11
N SER A 683 -2.70 -32.37 -9.13
CA SER A 683 -2.21 -32.48 -7.75
C SER A 683 -1.37 -33.73 -7.48
N ALA A 684 -1.54 -34.80 -8.27
CA ALA A 684 -0.82 -36.07 -8.08
C ALA A 684 0.10 -36.45 -9.26
N PHE A 685 0.32 -35.55 -10.23
CA PHE A 685 1.15 -35.83 -11.42
C PHE A 685 2.55 -36.33 -11.05
N THR A 686 3.19 -35.69 -10.06
CA THR A 686 4.56 -36.01 -9.63
C THR A 686 4.67 -37.30 -8.82
N THR A 687 3.56 -37.89 -8.39
CA THR A 687 3.52 -39.12 -7.58
C THR A 687 2.97 -40.32 -8.35
N GLY A 688 2.70 -40.16 -9.65
CA GLY A 688 2.07 -41.20 -10.47
C GLY A 688 0.61 -41.48 -10.10
N GLY A 689 -0.06 -40.53 -9.44
CA GLY A 689 -1.47 -40.65 -9.03
C GLY A 689 -1.69 -41.27 -7.65
N GLY A 690 -0.64 -41.72 -6.95
CA GLY A 690 -0.75 -42.39 -5.66
C GLY A 690 -1.11 -41.46 -4.48
N ILE A 691 -0.57 -40.24 -4.48
CA ILE A 691 -0.80 -39.24 -3.42
C ILE A 691 -0.88 -37.85 -4.07
N GLU A 692 -1.86 -37.03 -3.71
CA GLU A 692 -1.87 -35.62 -4.11
C GLU A 692 -0.83 -34.86 -3.29
N SER A 693 0.23 -34.39 -3.93
CA SER A 693 1.38 -33.72 -3.28
C SER A 693 1.42 -32.21 -3.49
N VAL A 694 0.63 -31.66 -4.42
CA VAL A 694 0.66 -30.23 -4.79
C VAL A 694 -0.76 -29.66 -4.87
N GLY A 695 -0.94 -28.40 -4.48
CA GLY A 695 -2.22 -27.69 -4.50
C GLY A 695 -2.86 -27.54 -3.11
N TYR A 696 -4.14 -27.16 -3.10
CA TYR A 696 -4.90 -26.74 -1.92
C TYR A 696 -6.16 -27.59 -1.68
N GLY A 697 -6.30 -28.71 -2.38
CA GLY A 697 -7.47 -29.58 -2.31
C GLY A 697 -8.65 -29.08 -3.15
N TYR A 698 -9.79 -29.74 -2.96
CA TYR A 698 -11.03 -29.55 -3.73
C TYR A 698 -11.78 -28.29 -3.28
N GLY A 699 -11.38 -27.70 -2.16
CA GLY A 699 -11.74 -26.36 -1.70
C GLY A 699 -13.17 -26.23 -1.17
N PRO A 700 -13.66 -25.00 -0.93
CA PRO A 700 -14.89 -24.76 -0.19
C PRO A 700 -16.14 -25.12 -0.99
N GLY A 701 -17.13 -25.71 -0.32
CA GLY A 701 -18.48 -25.83 -0.85
C GLY A 701 -19.15 -24.45 -0.91
N ILE A 702 -19.60 -24.04 -2.10
CA ILE A 702 -20.25 -22.75 -2.33
C ILE A 702 -21.60 -23.00 -3.02
N GLY A 703 -22.64 -22.34 -2.50
CA GLY A 703 -23.97 -22.33 -3.08
C GLY A 703 -24.80 -21.17 -2.53
N GLU A 704 -25.86 -20.79 -3.23
CA GLU A 704 -26.63 -19.56 -2.96
C GLU A 704 -27.23 -19.49 -1.54
N ARG A 705 -27.57 -20.64 -0.97
CA ARG A 705 -28.16 -20.75 0.37
C ARG A 705 -27.29 -21.55 1.34
N TYR A 706 -26.01 -21.71 1.02
CA TYR A 706 -25.08 -22.47 1.86
C TYR A 706 -24.36 -21.53 2.83
N ASP A 707 -24.37 -21.88 4.11
CA ASP A 707 -23.95 -21.03 5.22
C ASP A 707 -22.77 -21.60 6.02
N LYS A 708 -22.16 -22.70 5.55
CA LYS A 708 -21.01 -23.35 6.22
C LYS A 708 -19.72 -23.15 5.42
N ARG A 709 -18.58 -23.05 6.12
CA ARG A 709 -17.22 -23.00 5.55
C ARG A 709 -16.53 -24.36 5.64
N ILE A 710 -16.93 -25.28 4.76
CA ILE A 710 -16.37 -26.64 4.71
C ILE A 710 -15.61 -26.82 3.40
N LEU A 711 -14.33 -27.15 3.51
CA LEU A 711 -13.42 -27.39 2.40
C LEU A 711 -13.15 -28.88 2.25
N ILE A 712 -13.06 -29.36 1.01
CA ILE A 712 -12.84 -30.78 0.73
C ILE A 712 -11.40 -31.08 0.38
N VAL A 713 -10.89 -32.17 0.96
CA VAL A 713 -9.69 -32.89 0.54
C VAL A 713 -10.05 -34.32 0.18
N SER A 714 -9.22 -34.98 -0.61
CA SER A 714 -9.37 -36.40 -0.91
C SER A 714 -8.73 -37.25 0.21
N ARG A 715 -9.14 -38.52 0.33
CA ARG A 715 -8.41 -39.49 1.17
C ARG A 715 -6.96 -39.68 0.76
N ALA A 716 -6.65 -39.47 -0.52
CA ALA A 716 -5.30 -39.53 -1.08
C ALA A 716 -4.53 -38.20 -0.97
N SER A 717 -5.10 -37.17 -0.31
CA SER A 717 -4.42 -35.89 -0.14
C SER A 717 -3.26 -36.04 0.84
N GLY A 718 -2.06 -35.72 0.37
CA GLY A 718 -0.85 -35.73 1.18
C GLY A 718 -0.82 -34.59 2.20
N ALA A 719 0.12 -34.67 3.16
CA ALA A 719 0.24 -33.69 4.23
C ALA A 719 0.37 -32.24 3.73
N ALA A 720 1.10 -32.01 2.63
CA ALA A 720 1.27 -30.68 2.04
C ALA A 720 -0.06 -30.11 1.53
N VAL A 721 -0.86 -30.92 0.84
CA VAL A 721 -2.17 -30.51 0.31
C VAL A 721 -3.15 -30.23 1.44
N ILE A 722 -3.17 -31.06 2.48
CA ILE A 722 -4.02 -30.85 3.66
C ILE A 722 -3.61 -29.56 4.40
N ALA A 723 -2.32 -29.31 4.60
CA ALA A 723 -1.84 -28.09 5.24
C ALA A 723 -2.18 -26.83 4.41
N ASN A 724 -2.10 -26.91 3.09
CA ASN A 724 -2.53 -25.84 2.20
C ASN A 724 -4.07 -25.68 2.20
N ALA A 725 -4.84 -26.76 2.33
CA ALA A 725 -6.29 -26.68 2.49
C ALA A 725 -6.68 -25.97 3.79
N VAL A 726 -5.90 -26.11 4.86
CA VAL A 726 -6.07 -25.33 6.11
C VAL A 726 -5.82 -23.84 5.88
N ASP A 727 -4.78 -23.50 5.13
CA ASP A 727 -4.55 -22.11 4.72
C ASP A 727 -5.72 -21.57 3.87
N TYR A 728 -6.18 -22.33 2.89
CA TYR A 728 -7.36 -21.96 2.11
C TYR A 728 -8.59 -21.79 3.01
N ALA A 729 -8.80 -22.66 4.00
CA ALA A 729 -9.89 -22.53 4.96
C ALA A 729 -9.78 -21.23 5.76
N ALA A 730 -8.59 -20.88 6.25
CA ALA A 730 -8.35 -19.63 6.96
C ALA A 730 -8.60 -18.40 6.06
N GLN A 731 -8.24 -18.47 4.77
CA GLN A 731 -8.56 -17.42 3.79
C GLN A 731 -10.08 -17.27 3.60
N THR A 732 -10.85 -18.37 3.63
CA THR A 732 -12.33 -18.28 3.56
C THR A 732 -12.97 -17.61 4.78
N VAL A 733 -12.33 -17.70 5.94
CA VAL A 733 -12.77 -16.99 7.16
C VAL A 733 -12.40 -15.52 7.06
N LYS A 734 -11.11 -15.22 6.79
CA LYS A 734 -10.58 -13.84 6.72
C LYS A 734 -11.25 -13.02 5.61
N GLY A 735 -11.49 -13.64 4.46
CA GLY A 735 -12.15 -13.00 3.32
C GLY A 735 -13.68 -13.02 3.37
N ASP A 736 -14.28 -13.46 4.48
CA ASP A 736 -15.73 -13.58 4.68
C ASP A 736 -16.47 -14.20 3.48
N LEU A 737 -16.13 -15.47 3.18
CA LEU A 737 -16.71 -16.24 2.07
C LEU A 737 -18.24 -16.15 2.03
N LEU A 738 -18.90 -16.25 3.19
CA LEU A 738 -20.35 -16.31 3.28
C LEU A 738 -21.00 -14.98 2.88
N THR A 739 -20.38 -13.85 3.24
CA THR A 739 -20.87 -12.54 2.80
C THR A 739 -20.61 -12.30 1.32
N ILE A 740 -19.42 -12.61 0.82
CA ILE A 740 -19.10 -12.48 -0.61
C ILE A 740 -20.03 -13.37 -1.45
N ALA A 741 -20.25 -14.62 -1.03
CA ALA A 741 -21.15 -15.54 -1.71
C ALA A 741 -22.56 -14.96 -1.85
N ARG A 742 -23.15 -14.51 -0.74
CA ARG A 742 -24.48 -13.88 -0.73
C ARG A 742 -24.54 -12.68 -1.67
N GLN A 743 -23.55 -11.80 -1.63
CA GLN A 743 -23.51 -10.60 -2.46
C GLN A 743 -23.41 -10.91 -3.94
N GLU A 744 -22.54 -11.84 -4.34
CA GLU A 744 -22.36 -12.20 -5.75
C GLU A 744 -23.59 -12.91 -6.31
N PHE A 745 -24.23 -13.81 -5.56
CA PHE A 745 -25.51 -14.40 -5.99
C PHE A 745 -26.62 -13.36 -6.09
N ILE A 746 -26.72 -12.38 -5.18
CA ILE A 746 -27.67 -11.26 -5.30
C ILE A 746 -27.41 -10.46 -6.58
N LYS A 747 -26.15 -10.12 -6.87
CA LYS A 747 -25.78 -9.38 -8.09
C LYS A 747 -26.13 -10.18 -9.35
N ALA A 748 -25.80 -11.47 -9.39
CA ALA A 748 -26.10 -12.33 -10.53
C ALA A 748 -27.61 -12.49 -10.74
N ASN A 749 -28.38 -12.70 -9.67
CA ASN A 749 -29.84 -12.79 -9.75
C ASN A 749 -30.47 -11.47 -10.20
N LYS A 750 -29.96 -10.32 -9.72
CA LYS A 750 -30.39 -8.99 -10.18
C LYS A 750 -30.12 -8.77 -11.68
N ALA A 751 -29.04 -9.34 -12.22
CA ALA A 751 -28.73 -9.34 -13.64
C ALA A 751 -29.56 -10.37 -14.45
N GLY A 752 -30.47 -11.11 -13.81
CA GLY A 752 -31.39 -12.04 -14.47
C GLY A 752 -30.85 -13.45 -14.67
N LEU A 753 -29.94 -13.92 -13.80
CA LEU A 753 -29.34 -15.27 -13.84
C LEU A 753 -30.36 -16.37 -14.11
N GLN A 754 -31.42 -16.47 -13.29
CA GLN A 754 -32.41 -17.53 -13.42
C GLN A 754 -33.17 -17.45 -14.75
N THR A 755 -33.55 -16.24 -15.17
CA THR A 755 -34.26 -16.02 -16.44
C THR A 755 -33.42 -16.48 -17.64
N LEU A 756 -32.12 -16.17 -17.65
CA LEU A 756 -31.22 -16.59 -18.72
C LEU A 756 -31.03 -18.11 -18.79
N ILE A 757 -30.94 -18.76 -17.63
CA ILE A 757 -30.87 -20.23 -17.56
C ILE A 757 -32.15 -20.86 -18.12
N ASP A 758 -33.32 -20.35 -17.72
CA ASP A 758 -34.62 -20.89 -18.13
C ASP A 758 -34.87 -20.69 -19.64
N GLU A 759 -34.48 -19.53 -20.20
CA GLU A 759 -34.59 -19.24 -21.64
C GLU A 759 -33.79 -20.23 -22.50
N VAL A 760 -32.57 -20.56 -22.08
CA VAL A 760 -31.72 -21.50 -22.82
C VAL A 760 -32.27 -22.92 -22.72
N LYS A 761 -32.72 -23.35 -21.54
CA LYS A 761 -33.36 -24.66 -21.36
C LYS A 761 -34.59 -24.85 -22.27
N GLN A 762 -35.43 -23.82 -22.41
CA GLN A 762 -36.61 -23.87 -23.26
C GLN A 762 -36.27 -23.92 -24.77
N ARG A 763 -35.15 -23.31 -25.18
CA ARG A 763 -34.67 -23.39 -26.57
C ARG A 763 -34.11 -24.77 -26.90
N SER A 764 -33.32 -25.36 -25.99
CA SER A 764 -32.76 -26.70 -26.15
C SER A 764 -33.82 -27.81 -26.20
N GLN A 765 -34.99 -27.61 -25.58
CA GLN A 765 -36.11 -28.57 -25.64
C GLN A 765 -36.97 -28.45 -26.92
N LYS A 766 -36.84 -27.39 -27.71
CA LYS A 766 -37.64 -27.16 -28.94
C LYS A 766 -36.98 -27.68 -30.22
N ALA A 767 -35.72 -28.12 -30.18
CA ALA A 767 -34.90 -28.46 -31.35
C ALA A 767 -34.82 -29.98 -31.62
N ALA A 768 -35.96 -30.66 -31.75
CA ALA A 768 -36.00 -31.99 -32.38
C ALA A 768 -36.72 -31.84 -33.73
N VAL A 769 -35.98 -31.44 -34.76
CA VAL A 769 -36.47 -31.34 -36.15
C VAL A 769 -36.31 -32.72 -36.82
N PRO A 770 -37.23 -33.17 -37.70
CA PRO A 770 -37.11 -34.46 -38.37
C PRO A 770 -35.95 -34.47 -39.36
N LYS A 771 -35.19 -35.57 -39.41
CA LYS A 771 -34.05 -35.77 -40.32
C LYS A 771 -34.42 -35.52 -41.79
N THR A 772 -33.72 -34.59 -42.43
CA THR A 772 -33.90 -34.28 -43.85
C THR A 772 -33.16 -35.29 -44.72
N ALA A 773 -33.72 -35.70 -45.86
CA ALA A 773 -33.07 -36.65 -46.77
C ALA A 773 -31.92 -35.98 -47.55
N ALA A 774 -30.78 -36.67 -47.69
CA ALA A 774 -29.60 -36.13 -48.37
C ALA A 774 -29.86 -35.86 -49.88
N PRO A 775 -29.44 -34.69 -50.41
CA PRO A 775 -29.47 -34.40 -51.85
C PRO A 775 -28.55 -35.36 -52.64
N PRO A 776 -28.62 -35.37 -53.99
CA PRO A 776 -27.69 -36.14 -54.80
C PRO A 776 -26.23 -35.82 -54.45
N LYS A 777 -25.42 -36.88 -54.26
CA LYS A 777 -24.03 -36.77 -53.82
C LYS A 777 -23.20 -35.93 -54.80
N GLU A 778 -22.55 -34.90 -54.27
CA GLU A 778 -21.58 -34.06 -54.98
C GLU A 778 -20.16 -34.37 -54.49
N THR A 779 -19.14 -34.09 -55.30
CA THR A 779 -17.74 -34.20 -54.87
C THR A 779 -17.41 -33.03 -53.95
N CYS A 780 -17.12 -33.31 -52.68
CA CYS A 780 -16.68 -32.30 -51.73
C CYS A 780 -15.20 -31.95 -51.98
N THR A 781 -14.91 -30.67 -52.19
CA THR A 781 -13.55 -30.17 -52.49
C THR A 781 -13.10 -29.05 -51.57
N GLU A 782 -14.00 -28.52 -50.74
CA GLU A 782 -13.74 -27.41 -49.82
C GLU A 782 -14.26 -27.73 -48.41
N GLU A 783 -13.67 -27.06 -47.41
CA GLU A 783 -13.98 -27.21 -46.00
C GLU A 783 -14.46 -25.88 -45.39
N ILE A 784 -15.61 -25.92 -44.69
CA ILE A 784 -16.06 -24.83 -43.82
C ILE A 784 -15.71 -25.20 -42.38
N HIS A 785 -14.87 -24.38 -41.77
CA HIS A 785 -14.46 -24.51 -40.37
C HIS A 785 -15.36 -23.69 -39.43
N GLY A 786 -15.31 -24.00 -38.13
CA GLY A 786 -15.93 -23.17 -37.08
C GLY A 786 -17.27 -23.67 -36.55
N ILE A 787 -17.78 -24.78 -37.09
CA ILE A 787 -19.01 -25.47 -36.64
C ILE A 787 -18.68 -26.37 -35.44
N GLU A 788 -19.57 -26.47 -34.45
CA GLU A 788 -19.36 -27.36 -33.30
C GLU A 788 -19.58 -28.83 -33.67
N VAL A 789 -18.82 -29.75 -33.06
CA VAL A 789 -18.99 -31.19 -33.28
C VAL A 789 -20.44 -31.63 -33.02
N THR A 790 -21.08 -31.03 -32.00
CA THR A 790 -22.45 -31.35 -31.60
C THR A 790 -23.51 -30.78 -32.53
N GLU A 791 -23.17 -29.75 -33.33
CA GLU A 791 -24.08 -29.10 -34.29
C GLU A 791 -23.77 -29.52 -35.73
N LEU A 792 -22.76 -30.38 -35.93
CA LEU A 792 -22.24 -30.73 -37.25
C LEU A 792 -23.27 -31.47 -38.10
N ASP A 793 -23.99 -32.40 -37.48
CA ASP A 793 -25.07 -33.14 -38.14
C ASP A 793 -26.26 -32.22 -38.46
N GLU A 794 -26.60 -31.29 -37.57
CA GLU A 794 -27.66 -30.30 -37.79
C GLU A 794 -27.31 -29.31 -38.91
N ALA A 795 -26.05 -28.88 -38.99
CA ALA A 795 -25.55 -28.01 -40.05
C ALA A 795 -25.54 -28.72 -41.42
N VAL A 796 -25.21 -30.03 -41.45
CA VAL A 796 -25.34 -30.86 -42.65
C VAL A 796 -26.81 -30.97 -43.07
N GLU A 797 -27.71 -31.25 -42.12
CA GLU A 797 -29.14 -31.36 -42.40
C GLU A 797 -29.76 -30.02 -42.85
N ALA A 798 -29.31 -28.89 -42.29
CA ALA A 798 -29.72 -27.56 -42.70
C ALA A 798 -29.37 -27.29 -44.17
N LEU A 799 -28.17 -27.67 -44.60
CA LEU A 799 -27.77 -27.55 -46.01
C LEU A 799 -28.53 -28.52 -46.92
N TRP A 800 -28.78 -29.74 -46.44
CA TRP A 800 -29.61 -30.70 -47.16
C TRP A 800 -31.04 -30.18 -47.38
N SER A 801 -31.61 -29.48 -46.41
CA SER A 801 -32.94 -28.86 -46.52
C SER A 801 -33.03 -27.77 -47.59
N GLU A 802 -31.90 -27.15 -47.93
CA GLU A 802 -31.75 -26.17 -49.00
C GLU A 802 -31.20 -26.79 -50.31
N GLY A 803 -31.14 -28.13 -50.37
CA GLY A 803 -30.72 -28.88 -51.55
C GLY A 803 -29.21 -28.89 -51.82
N ILE A 804 -28.38 -28.55 -50.84
CA ILE A 804 -26.92 -28.52 -50.95
C ILE A 804 -26.35 -29.78 -50.32
N TYR A 805 -25.64 -30.61 -51.09
CA TYR A 805 -24.97 -31.78 -50.54
C TYR A 805 -23.73 -31.37 -49.73
N ALA A 806 -23.65 -31.87 -48.50
CA ALA A 806 -22.54 -31.68 -47.58
C ALA A 806 -22.29 -32.94 -46.75
N GLU A 807 -21.06 -33.12 -46.30
CA GLU A 807 -20.61 -34.21 -45.43
C GLU A 807 -19.88 -33.64 -44.20
N SER A 808 -20.09 -34.25 -43.03
CA SER A 808 -19.31 -33.97 -41.83
C SER A 808 -17.91 -34.61 -41.93
N GLY A 809 -16.87 -33.87 -41.55
CA GLY A 809 -15.49 -34.35 -41.52
C GLY A 809 -14.72 -33.89 -40.28
N MET A 810 -13.48 -34.39 -40.13
CA MET A 810 -12.55 -33.98 -39.09
C MET A 810 -11.25 -33.49 -39.74
N GLY A 811 -11.02 -32.17 -39.68
CA GLY A 811 -9.78 -31.55 -40.14
C GLY A 811 -8.73 -31.47 -39.03
N CYS A 812 -7.51 -31.03 -39.38
CA CYS A 812 -6.39 -30.93 -38.44
C CYS A 812 -6.62 -29.94 -37.27
N THR A 813 -7.64 -29.09 -37.36
CA THR A 813 -7.96 -28.02 -36.38
C THR A 813 -9.33 -28.17 -35.70
N GLY A 814 -10.10 -29.22 -36.03
CA GLY A 814 -11.42 -29.48 -35.47
C GLY A 814 -12.42 -30.08 -36.47
N PRO A 815 -13.70 -30.22 -36.09
CA PRO A 815 -14.78 -30.60 -37.02
C PRO A 815 -14.86 -29.63 -38.20
N VAL A 816 -15.12 -30.18 -39.38
CA VAL A 816 -15.27 -29.42 -40.64
C VAL A 816 -16.49 -29.91 -41.39
N LEU A 817 -17.10 -29.02 -42.16
CA LEU A 817 -18.19 -29.37 -43.05
C LEU A 817 -17.68 -29.28 -44.49
N MET A 818 -17.71 -30.41 -45.18
CA MET A 818 -17.14 -30.60 -46.49
C MET A 818 -18.23 -30.51 -47.56
N LEU A 819 -18.01 -29.70 -48.59
CA LEU A 819 -18.97 -29.51 -49.68
C LEU A 819 -18.27 -29.16 -51.00
N ASN A 820 -19.04 -29.09 -52.08
CA ASN A 820 -18.56 -28.68 -53.39
C ASN A 820 -18.20 -27.18 -53.41
N HIS A 821 -17.02 -26.83 -53.94
CA HIS A 821 -16.56 -25.44 -54.08
C HIS A 821 -17.62 -24.53 -54.72
N ALA A 822 -18.35 -25.01 -55.72
CA ALA A 822 -19.37 -24.21 -56.41
C ALA A 822 -20.53 -23.74 -55.50
N ARG A 823 -20.68 -24.34 -54.32
CA ARG A 823 -21.77 -24.07 -53.36
C ARG A 823 -21.30 -23.33 -52.11
N ILE A 824 -20.01 -23.02 -51.97
CA ILE A 824 -19.43 -22.53 -50.72
C ILE A 824 -19.99 -21.18 -50.27
N GLU A 825 -20.19 -20.22 -51.18
CA GLU A 825 -20.75 -18.91 -50.83
C GLU A 825 -22.20 -19.03 -50.34
N GLN A 826 -22.99 -19.87 -51.02
CA GLN A 826 -24.39 -20.10 -50.67
C GLN A 826 -24.50 -20.84 -49.33
N ALA A 827 -23.71 -21.89 -49.13
CA ALA A 827 -23.69 -22.66 -47.89
C ALA A 827 -23.22 -21.82 -46.70
N THR A 828 -22.16 -21.02 -46.87
CA THR A 828 -21.66 -20.13 -45.82
C THR A 828 -22.72 -19.11 -45.42
N ARG A 829 -23.47 -18.57 -46.38
CA ARG A 829 -24.58 -17.64 -46.11
C ARG A 829 -25.70 -18.32 -45.32
N ILE A 830 -26.15 -19.50 -45.74
CA ILE A 830 -27.20 -20.26 -45.04
C ILE A 830 -26.77 -20.59 -43.61
N LEU A 831 -25.55 -21.09 -43.44
CA LEU A 831 -25.03 -21.45 -42.14
C LEU A 831 -24.83 -20.22 -41.23
N ARG A 832 -24.48 -19.06 -41.80
CA ARG A 832 -24.42 -17.80 -41.03
C ARG A 832 -25.80 -17.31 -40.63
N ASP A 833 -26.77 -17.33 -41.55
CA ASP A 833 -28.14 -16.89 -41.30
C ASP A 833 -28.82 -17.79 -40.24
N GLN A 834 -28.46 -19.07 -40.18
CA GLN A 834 -28.91 -20.02 -39.16
C GLN A 834 -28.04 -20.08 -37.90
N GLY A 835 -26.94 -19.32 -37.86
CA GLY A 835 -26.11 -19.14 -36.67
C GLY A 835 -25.07 -20.24 -36.38
N TYR A 836 -24.81 -21.15 -37.33
CA TYR A 836 -23.81 -22.22 -37.21
C TYR A 836 -22.37 -21.73 -37.43
N VAL A 837 -22.17 -20.66 -38.21
CA VAL A 837 -20.87 -19.99 -38.43
C VAL A 837 -21.03 -18.48 -38.38
N ARG A 838 -19.95 -17.74 -38.04
CA ARG A 838 -19.95 -16.27 -37.92
C ARG A 838 -19.75 -15.55 -39.25
#